data_AF-D7CR80-F1
#
_entry.id   AF-D7CR80-F1
#
_cell.length_a   1.000
_cell.length_b   1.000
_cell.length_c   1.000
_cell.angle_alpha   90.00
_cell.angle_beta   90.00
_cell.angle_gamma   90.00
#
_symmetry.space_group_name_H-M   'P 1'
#
loop_
_entity.id
_entity.type
_entity.pdbx_description
1 polymer ?
#
loop_
_entity_poly.entity_id
_entity_poly.type
_entity_poly.pdbx_seq_one_letter_code
_entity_poly.pdbx_strand_id
1 'polypeptide(L)'
;MRASVSALGASTPRTLTPAAAPLPALQDAFWGDVDRAHPTLLSLQPTPPALRRGGPPYHLVQRLEEGGDTFTSCYLRTQHRRGQCEGTSYKEGEPVNRSSLRKIAVIGNYPPRQCGIATFTADLVGALGELHGPEAVFAVAMNDTPEGYAYPPVVRFELPQGDLSHYARTADFLNLQDVDVVNVQHEFGIFGGESGSHLLTLLRDLKAPVVTTLHTVLEHPTPQQRLVIEELAALSERLVVMSEKGRAFLGSVYGIPETHVDLIPHGIPDVPFTDPTFYKDRFGVEDRTVLLTFGLLSPNKGLEHAIRALPRIVERHPDVLYLIVGATHPHLKRKNGESYRLSLQRLARTLGVEHHVVFYDRFVALDELLAFIGAADVYLTPYVNREQIVSGTLAYALGAGKAVISTPYWYAEELLAEGRGRLTPFADPDALAENVLAVLDNAPERNAMRKRAYLYGREMIWPAVAARYTEVFGRARERSTSASQVALPKPLGARPPEFPPLDLRHLERLSDDTGILQHAVHAVPNYNEGYTTDDNARALIAGVMLEAYDELSERVRRLTPRYLAFLHHAFDPATRRFRNFMAYDRTWLEPVGSEDAHGRALWALGTVLGSSQDRSLRGVAGALFERALPGTLEFTSPRAWAFTLLGVASYLERFAGDRSAQGVQEALAGRLVKLYRDNASPAWPWFEPLLSYCNAKLPHALITTGQQLAQRELLEIGLQSLDWLMQEQKPNGHFSWIGCNGFYPRGGVRATFDQQPVEAHAMVSACLAAHAATGDARFLKEARCAFEWFLGENDLGLPLFDPTTGGCFDGLQPDRVNQNQGAESTLAFLLSLLELRRSSLPPTLAAPNRLTQLDADPAPPAVIAD
;
A
#
# COMPACT_ATOMS: atom_id res chain seq x y z
N MET A 1 -14.26 57.03 21.84
CA MET A 1 -14.64 58.23 21.03
C MET A 1 -15.81 57.78 20.16
N ARG A 2 -17.02 58.39 20.10
CA ARG A 2 -17.45 59.80 19.89
C ARG A 2 -16.84 60.40 18.61
N ALA A 3 -17.53 61.06 17.66
CA ALA A 3 -18.96 61.27 17.30
C ALA A 3 -18.99 61.72 15.79
N SER A 4 -20.05 62.09 15.04
CA SER A 4 -21.46 62.53 15.23
C SER A 4 -22.27 62.13 13.96
N VAL A 5 -23.52 61.67 13.99
CA VAL A 5 -24.83 62.37 14.12
C VAL A 5 -25.23 63.33 12.98
N SER A 6 -26.11 62.85 12.08
CA SER A 6 -27.43 63.43 11.73
C SER A 6 -28.28 62.34 11.03
N ALA A 7 -29.61 62.16 11.16
CA ALA A 7 -30.78 63.00 11.49
C ALA A 7 -31.28 63.88 10.31
N LEU A 8 -32.55 63.86 9.88
CA LEU A 8 -33.80 63.30 10.42
C LEU A 8 -34.84 63.09 9.28
N GLY A 9 -35.88 62.28 9.49
CA GLY A 9 -37.02 62.16 8.56
C GLY A 9 -37.98 61.02 8.92
N ALA A 10 -39.05 61.30 9.67
CA ALA A 10 -39.89 60.28 10.29
C ALA A 10 -41.40 60.43 9.98
N SER A 11 -42.09 59.30 9.86
CA SER A 11 -43.50 59.15 10.29
C SER A 11 -43.82 57.67 10.53
N THR A 12 -44.74 57.40 11.46
CA THR A 12 -45.11 56.06 11.97
C THR A 12 -46.65 56.01 12.19
N PRO A 13 -47.22 54.97 12.84
CA PRO A 13 -47.50 53.66 12.24
C PRO A 13 -49.01 53.30 12.34
N ARG A 14 -49.41 52.11 11.86
CA ARG A 14 -50.63 51.44 12.36
C ARG A 14 -50.47 49.93 12.58
N THR A 15 -51.04 49.51 13.70
CA THR A 15 -51.31 48.15 14.19
C THR A 15 -52.54 47.54 13.46
N LEU A 16 -52.97 46.27 13.61
CA LEU A 16 -52.91 45.27 14.69
C LEU A 16 -52.78 43.80 14.17
N THR A 17 -52.60 42.87 15.11
CA THR A 17 -52.66 41.38 14.99
C THR A 17 -54.02 40.83 15.52
N PRO A 18 -54.22 39.52 15.81
CA PRO A 18 -54.14 38.30 14.98
C PRO A 18 -55.43 37.41 15.05
N ALA A 19 -55.49 36.31 14.28
CA ALA A 19 -56.43 35.18 14.47
C ALA A 19 -55.85 33.86 13.87
N ALA A 20 -56.42 32.67 14.18
CA ALA A 20 -55.82 31.37 13.82
C ALA A 20 -56.82 30.22 13.53
N ALA A 21 -56.35 29.24 12.74
CA ALA A 21 -56.88 27.86 12.53
C ALA A 21 -58.28 27.71 11.87
N PRO A 22 -58.72 26.49 11.44
CA PRO A 22 -58.03 25.20 11.35
C PRO A 22 -58.09 24.51 9.94
N LEU A 23 -57.58 23.27 9.85
CA LEU A 23 -57.75 22.32 8.73
C LEU A 23 -59.21 21.83 8.56
N PRO A 24 -59.56 21.29 7.39
CA PRO A 24 -59.88 19.85 7.34
C PRO A 24 -59.22 19.11 6.15
N ALA A 25 -59.30 17.77 6.18
CA ALA A 25 -58.83 16.87 5.11
C ALA A 25 -60.00 16.30 4.28
N LEU A 26 -59.72 15.78 3.08
CA LEU A 26 -60.49 14.72 2.42
C LEU A 26 -59.68 14.03 1.31
N GLN A 27 -60.15 12.87 0.86
CA GLN A 27 -59.52 11.99 -0.13
C GLN A 27 -60.28 12.00 -1.48
N ASP A 28 -59.63 11.42 -2.50
CA ASP A 28 -60.19 10.97 -3.79
C ASP A 28 -60.71 12.10 -4.73
N ALA A 29 -60.67 12.00 -6.07
CA ALA A 29 -60.59 10.81 -6.93
C ALA A 29 -60.11 11.11 -8.38
N PHE A 30 -60.12 10.07 -9.22
CA PHE A 30 -60.20 10.03 -10.70
C PHE A 30 -58.94 10.00 -11.58
N TRP A 31 -59.18 9.51 -12.81
CA TRP A 31 -58.28 8.78 -13.70
C TRP A 31 -58.27 9.33 -15.15
N GLY A 32 -57.23 8.94 -15.89
CA GLY A 32 -57.16 8.85 -17.36
C GLY A 32 -55.77 8.27 -17.70
N ASP A 33 -55.63 7.02 -18.16
CA ASP A 33 -55.88 6.51 -19.52
C ASP A 33 -55.00 7.24 -20.58
N VAL A 34 -54.29 6.57 -21.50
CA VAL A 34 -54.69 5.44 -22.38
C VAL A 34 -53.47 4.56 -22.80
N ASP A 35 -53.68 3.24 -22.96
CA ASP A 35 -52.99 2.18 -23.76
C ASP A 35 -51.47 2.25 -24.13
N ARG A 36 -50.68 1.15 -24.23
CA ARG A 36 -50.94 -0.10 -25.01
C ARG A 36 -50.13 -1.34 -24.57
N ALA A 37 -50.80 -2.51 -24.62
CA ALA A 37 -50.35 -3.87 -25.04
C ALA A 37 -48.90 -4.35 -24.70
N HIS A 38 -48.69 -5.37 -23.82
CA HIS A 38 -48.89 -6.84 -23.98
C HIS A 38 -47.77 -7.62 -24.72
N PRO A 39 -47.53 -8.92 -24.45
CA PRO A 39 -47.39 -9.62 -23.16
C PRO A 39 -46.08 -10.49 -23.14
N THR A 40 -45.68 -11.24 -22.11
CA THR A 40 -46.16 -12.63 -21.86
C THR A 40 -45.61 -13.21 -20.55
N LEU A 41 -46.52 -13.85 -19.81
CA LEU A 41 -46.37 -14.73 -18.64
C LEU A 41 -45.26 -15.79 -18.70
N LEU A 42 -44.67 -16.09 -17.52
CA LEU A 42 -44.86 -17.40 -16.87
C LEU A 42 -44.45 -17.35 -15.38
N SER A 43 -45.04 -18.22 -14.54
CA SER A 43 -44.84 -18.24 -13.09
C SER A 43 -45.02 -19.64 -12.49
N LEU A 44 -44.73 -19.77 -11.18
CA LEU A 44 -44.98 -20.89 -10.25
C LEU A 44 -43.87 -21.95 -10.08
N GLN A 45 -43.55 -22.18 -8.80
CA GLN A 45 -43.03 -23.46 -8.27
C GLN A 45 -44.22 -24.44 -8.09
N PRO A 46 -44.00 -25.75 -7.87
CA PRO A 46 -43.88 -26.22 -6.48
C PRO A 46 -42.99 -27.47 -6.25
N THR A 47 -42.81 -27.83 -4.98
CA THR A 47 -42.32 -29.12 -4.47
C THR A 47 -43.46 -29.84 -3.70
N PRO A 48 -43.25 -31.02 -3.08
CA PRO A 48 -42.77 -32.31 -3.62
C PRO A 48 -43.87 -33.41 -3.46
N PRO A 49 -43.56 -34.70 -3.68
CA PRO A 49 -43.89 -35.69 -2.64
C PRO A 49 -42.84 -36.81 -2.46
N ALA A 50 -43.01 -37.64 -1.42
CA ALA A 50 -42.12 -38.76 -1.09
C ALA A 50 -42.87 -40.07 -0.84
N LEU A 51 -42.21 -41.24 -0.98
CA LEU A 51 -42.66 -42.52 -0.41
C LEU A 51 -41.51 -43.54 -0.24
N ARG A 52 -41.79 -44.70 0.39
CA ARG A 52 -40.81 -45.60 1.05
C ARG A 52 -40.71 -47.00 0.40
N ARG A 53 -39.67 -47.75 0.86
CA ARG A 53 -39.44 -49.23 0.94
C ARG A 53 -38.29 -49.70 0.01
N GLY A 54 -37.31 -50.49 0.46
CA GLY A 54 -36.99 -50.98 1.81
C GLY A 54 -35.75 -51.90 1.83
N GLY A 55 -35.18 -52.19 3.01
CA GLY A 55 -34.13 -53.21 3.24
C GLY A 55 -34.67 -54.41 4.05
N PRO A 56 -33.89 -55.13 4.88
CA PRO A 56 -32.45 -55.04 5.17
C PRO A 56 -31.69 -56.23 4.48
N PRO A 57 -30.89 -57.18 5.07
CA PRO A 57 -30.65 -57.60 6.47
C PRO A 57 -29.16 -57.59 6.95
N TYR A 58 -28.97 -58.19 8.14
CA TYR A 58 -27.78 -58.42 8.98
C TYR A 58 -26.77 -59.46 8.41
N HIS A 59 -25.51 -59.57 8.86
CA HIS A 59 -24.95 -59.87 10.21
C HIS A 59 -23.46 -59.45 10.30
N LEU A 60 -22.72 -59.50 11.42
CA LEU A 60 -22.93 -59.36 12.89
C LEU A 60 -21.51 -59.48 13.50
N VAL A 61 -21.19 -58.76 14.59
CA VAL A 61 -19.86 -58.82 15.23
C VAL A 61 -19.65 -60.10 16.04
N GLN A 62 -18.47 -60.72 15.94
CA GLN A 62 -17.92 -61.62 16.96
C GLN A 62 -16.40 -61.46 17.08
N ARG A 63 -15.88 -61.53 18.32
CA ARG A 63 -14.45 -61.70 18.61
C ARG A 63 -14.12 -63.19 18.68
N LEU A 64 -12.89 -63.55 18.32
CA LEU A 64 -12.13 -64.64 18.93
C LEU A 64 -10.63 -64.28 18.94
N GLU A 65 -9.85 -64.97 19.75
CA GLU A 65 -8.41 -64.73 19.99
C GLU A 65 -7.56 -65.90 19.46
N GLU A 66 -6.24 -65.83 19.69
CA GLU A 66 -5.22 -66.88 19.52
C GLU A 66 -4.66 -67.16 18.10
N GLY A 67 -3.34 -67.45 18.03
CA GLY A 67 -2.58 -67.84 16.83
C GLY A 67 -2.20 -66.68 15.88
N GLY A 68 -0.94 -66.32 15.65
CA GLY A 68 0.32 -66.83 16.19
C GLY A 68 1.11 -67.72 15.22
N ASP A 69 1.90 -67.13 14.32
CA ASP A 69 3.16 -67.75 13.86
C ASP A 69 4.16 -66.70 13.33
N THR A 70 5.42 -67.13 13.15
CA THR A 70 6.60 -66.26 12.96
C THR A 70 7.14 -66.22 11.53
N PHE A 71 7.79 -65.11 11.14
CA PHE A 71 8.90 -65.16 10.19
C PHE A 71 9.96 -64.08 10.50
N THR A 72 11.22 -64.50 10.60
CA THR A 72 12.36 -63.67 11.02
C THR A 72 13.50 -63.78 10.02
N SER A 73 14.03 -62.64 9.54
CA SER A 73 15.35 -62.56 8.92
C SER A 73 15.86 -61.11 9.04
N CYS A 74 16.69 -60.80 10.03
CA CYS A 74 18.16 -60.84 9.95
C CYS A 74 18.80 -59.76 9.07
N TYR A 75 19.35 -58.74 9.71
CA TYR A 75 20.40 -57.87 9.14
C TYR A 75 21.73 -58.12 9.87
N LEU A 76 22.81 -58.19 9.10
CA LEU A 76 24.12 -58.64 9.59
C LEU A 76 24.83 -57.58 10.44
N ARG A 77 25.35 -57.99 11.61
CA ARG A 77 26.39 -57.28 12.36
C ARG A 77 27.74 -57.97 12.15
N THR A 78 28.73 -57.23 11.65
CA THR A 78 30.14 -57.61 11.72
C THR A 78 30.87 -56.65 12.67
N GLN A 79 31.77 -57.18 13.51
CA GLN A 79 32.54 -56.40 14.49
C GLN A 79 34.01 -56.32 14.09
N HIS A 80 34.61 -55.13 14.16
CA HIS A 80 36.03 -54.84 14.47
C HIS A 80 36.22 -53.31 14.36
N ARG A 81 37.05 -52.60 15.15
CA ARG A 81 37.87 -52.94 16.33
C ARG A 81 37.83 -51.75 17.32
N ARG A 82 38.22 -51.95 18.58
CA ARG A 82 38.37 -50.85 19.56
C ARG A 82 39.60 -49.99 19.24
N GLY A 83 39.43 -48.67 19.33
CA GLY A 83 40.46 -47.69 19.64
C GLY A 83 39.90 -46.74 20.71
N GLN A 84 40.73 -46.31 21.67
CA GLN A 84 40.30 -45.44 22.77
C GLN A 84 40.50 -43.97 22.41
N CYS A 85 39.52 -43.12 22.76
CA CYS A 85 39.74 -41.74 23.18
C CYS A 85 38.65 -41.35 24.19
N GLU A 86 38.89 -40.27 24.93
CA GLU A 86 38.23 -39.96 26.19
C GLU A 86 36.75 -39.54 26.05
N GLY A 87 35.97 -39.76 27.11
CA GLY A 87 34.52 -39.63 27.08
C GLY A 87 33.97 -38.36 27.73
N THR A 88 32.89 -37.84 27.15
CA THR A 88 31.90 -37.03 27.87
C THR A 88 30.59 -37.81 27.91
N SER A 89 30.01 -37.96 29.10
CA SER A 89 28.78 -38.73 29.29
C SER A 89 27.56 -37.90 28.86
N TYR A 90 27.06 -38.13 27.65
CA TYR A 90 25.71 -37.71 27.30
C TYR A 90 24.73 -38.44 28.22
N LYS A 91 24.03 -37.68 29.07
CA LYS A 91 22.80 -38.17 29.70
C LYS A 91 21.79 -38.41 28.58
N GLU A 92 21.04 -39.50 28.67
CA GLU A 92 19.83 -39.66 27.88
C GLU A 92 18.89 -38.50 28.23
N GLY A 93 18.52 -37.71 27.23
CA GLY A 93 17.60 -36.59 27.42
C GLY A 93 16.20 -37.12 27.71
N GLU A 94 15.54 -36.52 28.70
CA GLU A 94 14.11 -36.76 28.93
C GLU A 94 13.32 -36.44 27.65
N PRO A 95 12.22 -37.15 27.36
CA PRO A 95 11.44 -36.93 26.14
C PRO A 95 10.93 -35.50 26.11
N VAL A 96 11.44 -34.69 25.17
CA VAL A 96 11.00 -33.32 24.95
C VAL A 96 9.49 -33.31 24.80
N ASN A 97 8.81 -32.67 25.75
CA ASN A 97 7.36 -32.61 25.79
C ASN A 97 6.87 -31.82 24.57
N ARG A 98 6.50 -32.54 23.51
CA ARG A 98 5.97 -31.97 22.27
C ARG A 98 4.65 -31.26 22.57
N SER A 99 4.72 -29.99 22.98
CA SER A 99 3.54 -29.15 23.08
C SER A 99 2.92 -29.07 21.68
N SER A 100 1.76 -29.70 21.50
CA SER A 100 1.14 -29.78 20.18
C SER A 100 0.77 -28.37 19.73
N LEU A 101 1.14 -28.05 18.48
CA LEU A 101 0.59 -26.90 17.80
C LEU A 101 -0.86 -27.28 17.47
N ARG A 102 -1.81 -26.69 18.19
CA ARG A 102 -3.24 -26.94 18.03
C ARG A 102 -3.81 -26.08 16.91
N LYS A 103 -3.16 -24.95 16.61
CA LYS A 103 -3.64 -24.01 15.58
C LYS A 103 -2.51 -23.18 14.95
N ILE A 104 -2.30 -23.35 13.65
CA ILE A 104 -1.31 -22.67 12.82
C ILE A 104 -2.05 -21.86 11.75
N ALA A 105 -1.68 -20.59 11.58
CA ALA A 105 -2.16 -19.78 10.47
C ALA A 105 -1.02 -19.49 9.48
N VAL A 106 -1.27 -19.65 8.18
CA VAL A 106 -0.30 -19.33 7.12
C VAL A 106 -0.83 -18.21 6.23
N ILE A 107 -0.13 -17.07 6.19
CA ILE A 107 -0.52 -15.88 5.42
C ILE A 107 0.29 -15.82 4.12
N GLY A 108 -0.38 -15.70 2.97
CA GLY A 108 0.32 -15.59 1.69
C GLY A 108 -0.59 -15.65 0.46
N ASN A 109 -0.03 -16.03 -0.68
CA ASN A 109 -0.83 -16.38 -1.86
C ASN A 109 -1.39 -17.80 -1.71
N TYR A 110 -2.53 -18.08 -2.34
CA TYR A 110 -3.13 -19.43 -2.34
C TYR A 110 -3.79 -19.74 -3.70
N PRO A 111 -3.85 -21.01 -4.16
CA PRO A 111 -4.62 -21.38 -5.35
C PRO A 111 -6.11 -21.06 -5.13
N PRO A 112 -6.83 -20.52 -6.14
CA PRO A 112 -6.51 -20.56 -7.56
C PRO A 112 -5.60 -19.44 -8.12
N ARG A 113 -5.02 -18.54 -7.31
CA ARG A 113 -4.03 -17.54 -7.79
C ARG A 113 -2.80 -18.25 -8.37
N GLN A 114 -2.59 -18.14 -9.69
CA GLN A 114 -1.51 -18.87 -10.40
C GLN A 114 -0.13 -18.21 -10.23
N CYS A 115 0.56 -18.50 -9.12
CA CYS A 115 1.98 -18.17 -8.93
C CYS A 115 2.70 -19.20 -8.05
N GLY A 116 4.03 -19.27 -8.12
CA GLY A 116 4.82 -20.27 -7.37
C GLY A 116 4.65 -20.21 -5.85
N ILE A 117 4.51 -19.01 -5.28
CA ILE A 117 4.29 -18.84 -3.82
C ILE A 117 2.90 -19.31 -3.40
N ALA A 118 1.91 -19.34 -4.32
CA ALA A 118 0.61 -19.94 -4.04
C ALA A 118 0.73 -21.46 -3.87
N THR A 119 1.43 -22.13 -4.79
CA THR A 119 1.75 -23.56 -4.67
C THR A 119 2.55 -23.85 -3.41
N PHE A 120 3.61 -23.09 -3.12
CA PHE A 120 4.40 -23.26 -1.89
C PHE A 120 3.55 -23.16 -0.61
N THR A 121 2.64 -22.18 -0.55
CA THR A 121 1.77 -21.96 0.61
C THR A 121 0.76 -23.10 0.77
N ALA A 122 0.18 -23.58 -0.34
CA ALA A 122 -0.76 -24.70 -0.32
C ALA A 122 -0.10 -26.02 0.07
N ASP A 123 1.07 -26.32 -0.51
CA ASP A 123 1.82 -27.54 -0.20
C ASP A 123 2.31 -27.53 1.26
N LEU A 124 2.79 -26.39 1.77
CA LEU A 124 3.19 -26.24 3.18
C LEU A 124 2.01 -26.39 4.14
N VAL A 125 0.86 -25.79 3.83
CA VAL A 125 -0.39 -25.95 4.60
C VAL A 125 -0.84 -27.42 4.60
N GLY A 126 -0.78 -28.10 3.46
CA GLY A 126 -1.07 -29.53 3.34
C GLY A 126 -0.15 -30.39 4.21
N ALA A 127 1.17 -30.22 4.09
CA ALA A 127 2.16 -31.00 4.82
C ALA A 127 2.15 -30.75 6.34
N LEU A 128 1.84 -29.53 6.78
CA LEU A 128 1.57 -29.23 8.20
C LEU A 128 0.25 -29.87 8.66
N GLY A 129 -0.78 -29.90 7.79
CA GLY A 129 -2.06 -30.56 8.06
C GLY A 129 -1.96 -32.09 8.14
N GLU A 130 -1.06 -32.72 7.38
CA GLU A 130 -0.71 -34.15 7.53
C GLU A 130 -0.02 -34.43 8.88
N LEU A 131 0.80 -33.49 9.35
CA LEU A 131 1.61 -33.65 10.57
C LEU A 131 0.86 -33.34 11.88
N HIS A 132 -0.04 -32.35 11.87
CA HIS A 132 -0.79 -31.87 13.06
C HIS A 132 -2.30 -32.13 13.00
N GLY A 133 -2.81 -32.58 11.85
CA GLY A 133 -4.24 -32.71 11.55
C GLY A 133 -4.78 -31.51 10.74
N PRO A 134 -5.70 -31.72 9.79
CA PRO A 134 -6.12 -30.67 8.85
C PRO A 134 -6.87 -29.51 9.52
N GLU A 135 -7.59 -29.76 10.62
CA GLU A 135 -8.27 -28.71 11.42
C GLU A 135 -7.28 -27.81 12.18
N ALA A 136 -6.03 -28.24 12.37
CA ALA A 136 -5.00 -27.50 13.09
C ALA A 136 -4.28 -26.47 12.21
N VAL A 137 -4.54 -26.41 10.89
CA VAL A 137 -3.83 -25.52 9.96
C VAL A 137 -4.82 -24.83 9.03
N PHE A 138 -4.71 -23.51 8.88
CA PHE A 138 -5.51 -22.76 7.92
C PHE A 138 -4.71 -21.66 7.23
N ALA A 139 -5.19 -21.24 6.06
CA ALA A 139 -4.60 -20.19 5.25
C ALA A 139 -5.36 -18.86 5.38
N VAL A 140 -4.62 -17.76 5.22
CA VAL A 140 -5.13 -16.41 4.94
C VAL A 140 -4.59 -16.00 3.58
N ALA A 141 -5.47 -15.75 2.62
CA ALA A 141 -5.08 -15.64 1.20
C ALA A 141 -5.19 -14.22 0.64
N MET A 142 -4.18 -13.83 -0.14
CA MET A 142 -4.06 -12.50 -0.75
C MET A 142 -4.78 -12.38 -2.11
N ASN A 143 -5.75 -11.48 -2.19
CA ASN A 143 -6.49 -11.10 -3.40
C ASN A 143 -5.85 -9.89 -4.10
N ASP A 144 -5.45 -10.04 -5.37
CA ASP A 144 -4.94 -8.95 -6.23
C ASP A 144 -5.93 -8.46 -7.29
N THR A 145 -7.17 -8.95 -7.24
CA THR A 145 -8.27 -8.56 -8.12
C THR A 145 -9.51 -8.20 -7.28
N PRO A 146 -10.28 -7.14 -7.63
CA PRO A 146 -11.48 -6.75 -6.89
C PRO A 146 -12.54 -7.85 -6.77
N GLU A 147 -12.58 -8.76 -7.74
CA GLU A 147 -13.50 -9.90 -7.79
C GLU A 147 -13.11 -11.06 -6.84
N GLY A 148 -11.92 -11.00 -6.24
CA GLY A 148 -11.35 -12.05 -5.41
C GLY A 148 -11.06 -13.36 -6.15
N TYR A 149 -11.00 -14.46 -5.40
CA TYR A 149 -10.76 -15.81 -5.92
C TYR A 149 -11.68 -16.84 -5.26
N ALA A 150 -12.08 -17.87 -6.02
CA ALA A 150 -12.83 -19.00 -5.49
C ALA A 150 -11.91 -19.95 -4.68
N TYR A 151 -11.57 -19.55 -3.47
CA TYR A 151 -10.67 -20.30 -2.58
C TYR A 151 -11.33 -21.56 -1.97
N PRO A 152 -10.54 -22.60 -1.66
CA PRO A 152 -11.02 -23.78 -0.93
C PRO A 152 -11.18 -23.49 0.58
N PRO A 153 -12.02 -24.24 1.34
CA PRO A 153 -12.37 -23.94 2.74
C PRO A 153 -11.23 -23.90 3.77
N VAL A 154 -10.03 -24.37 3.41
CA VAL A 154 -8.81 -24.22 4.23
C VAL A 154 -8.31 -22.77 4.26
N VAL A 155 -8.66 -21.95 3.26
CA VAL A 155 -8.57 -20.49 3.34
C VAL A 155 -9.74 -20.01 4.19
N ARG A 156 -9.44 -19.45 5.37
CA ARG A 156 -10.46 -19.01 6.34
C ARG A 156 -10.63 -17.50 6.43
N PHE A 157 -9.76 -16.75 5.76
CA PHE A 157 -9.85 -15.29 5.65
C PHE A 157 -9.20 -14.84 4.33
N GLU A 158 -9.78 -13.82 3.70
CA GLU A 158 -9.29 -13.24 2.46
C GLU A 158 -8.83 -11.80 2.69
N LEU A 159 -7.72 -11.42 2.06
CA LEU A 159 -7.07 -10.14 2.31
C LEU A 159 -6.88 -9.40 0.97
N PRO A 160 -7.74 -8.42 0.66
CA PRO A 160 -7.60 -7.55 -0.51
C PRO A 160 -6.30 -6.74 -0.44
N GLN A 161 -5.41 -6.92 -1.42
CA GLN A 161 -4.03 -6.40 -1.37
C GLN A 161 -3.97 -4.90 -1.07
N GLY A 162 -4.84 -4.10 -1.69
CA GLY A 162 -4.86 -2.63 -1.56
C GLY A 162 -5.53 -2.06 -0.29
N ASP A 163 -6.34 -2.82 0.45
CA ASP A 163 -7.13 -2.26 1.56
C ASP A 163 -6.43 -2.43 2.91
N LEU A 164 -5.78 -1.37 3.39
CA LEU A 164 -5.10 -1.31 4.68
C LEU A 164 -6.02 -1.65 5.88
N SER A 165 -7.33 -1.40 5.79
CA SER A 165 -8.29 -1.72 6.86
C SER A 165 -8.59 -3.22 6.99
N HIS A 166 -8.37 -4.00 5.92
CA HIS A 166 -8.46 -5.46 6.00
C HIS A 166 -7.25 -6.07 6.71
N TYR A 167 -6.06 -5.44 6.67
CA TYR A 167 -4.88 -5.92 7.41
C TYR A 167 -5.11 -5.88 8.93
N ALA A 168 -5.64 -4.78 9.47
CA ALA A 168 -6.02 -4.67 10.89
C ALA A 168 -7.11 -5.69 11.28
N ARG A 169 -8.18 -5.79 10.48
CA ARG A 169 -9.25 -6.79 10.71
C ARG A 169 -8.76 -8.24 10.62
N THR A 170 -7.69 -8.50 9.85
CA THR A 170 -7.05 -9.82 9.81
C THR A 170 -6.28 -10.10 11.10
N ALA A 171 -5.59 -9.10 11.67
CA ALA A 171 -4.94 -9.23 12.97
C ALA A 171 -5.97 -9.48 14.09
N ASP A 172 -7.10 -8.75 14.11
CA ASP A 172 -8.22 -9.01 15.02
C ASP A 172 -8.76 -10.44 14.87
N PHE A 173 -9.02 -10.90 13.63
CA PHE A 173 -9.47 -12.26 13.36
C PHE A 173 -8.49 -13.31 13.90
N LEU A 174 -7.19 -13.17 13.61
CA LEU A 174 -6.15 -14.09 14.07
C LEU A 174 -6.00 -14.07 15.60
N ASN A 175 -6.07 -12.90 16.23
CA ASN A 175 -6.08 -12.75 17.69
C ASN A 175 -7.31 -13.41 18.33
N LEU A 176 -8.50 -13.30 17.71
CA LEU A 176 -9.73 -13.96 18.17
C LEU A 176 -9.75 -15.46 17.89
N GLN A 177 -8.87 -15.97 17.02
CA GLN A 177 -8.77 -17.40 16.74
C GLN A 177 -7.89 -18.18 17.74
N ASP A 178 -7.16 -17.54 18.66
CA ASP A 178 -6.18 -18.21 19.56
C ASP A 178 -5.19 -19.10 18.77
N VAL A 179 -4.49 -18.48 17.83
CA VAL A 179 -3.50 -19.15 16.96
C VAL A 179 -2.18 -19.32 17.71
N ASP A 180 -1.64 -20.53 17.76
CA ASP A 180 -0.39 -20.85 18.45
C ASP A 180 0.84 -20.22 17.78
N VAL A 181 0.80 -20.02 16.44
CA VAL A 181 1.87 -19.39 15.63
C VAL A 181 1.31 -18.89 14.28
N VAL A 182 1.81 -17.75 13.80
CA VAL A 182 1.48 -17.20 12.47
C VAL A 182 2.72 -17.29 11.58
N ASN A 183 2.61 -17.96 10.44
CA ASN A 183 3.68 -18.06 9.44
C ASN A 183 3.35 -17.20 8.21
N VAL A 184 4.28 -16.34 7.81
CA VAL A 184 4.08 -15.37 6.72
C VAL A 184 4.94 -15.75 5.51
N GLN A 185 4.35 -15.80 4.32
CA GLN A 185 5.02 -16.10 3.06
C GLN A 185 5.30 -14.79 2.31
N HIS A 186 6.46 -14.19 2.57
CA HIS A 186 6.78 -12.82 2.14
C HIS A 186 7.52 -12.72 0.81
N GLU A 187 6.98 -11.88 -0.07
CA GLU A 187 7.60 -11.29 -1.26
C GLU A 187 7.02 -9.87 -1.44
N PHE A 188 7.82 -8.93 -1.91
CA PHE A 188 7.50 -7.49 -1.93
C PHE A 188 6.26 -7.11 -2.78
N GLY A 189 5.92 -7.91 -3.80
CA GLY A 189 4.75 -7.73 -4.66
C GLY A 189 3.46 -8.43 -4.21
N ILE A 190 3.50 -9.18 -3.10
CA ILE A 190 2.32 -9.92 -2.59
C ILE A 190 1.37 -9.01 -1.81
N PHE A 191 1.91 -8.11 -1.00
CA PHE A 191 1.17 -7.26 -0.06
C PHE A 191 0.99 -5.84 -0.61
N GLY A 192 0.15 -5.03 0.04
CA GLY A 192 -0.13 -3.65 -0.35
C GLY A 192 0.89 -2.65 0.16
N GLY A 193 0.81 -1.43 -0.35
CA GLY A 193 1.74 -0.35 -0.01
C GLY A 193 3.12 -0.52 -0.66
N GLU A 194 3.97 0.50 -0.56
CA GLU A 194 5.29 0.46 -1.18
C GLU A 194 6.13 -0.67 -0.57
N SER A 195 6.57 -1.60 -1.42
CA SER A 195 7.29 -2.84 -1.06
C SER A 195 6.54 -3.75 -0.07
N GLY A 196 5.21 -3.78 -0.11
CA GLY A 196 4.40 -4.68 0.72
C GLY A 196 4.18 -4.19 2.17
N SER A 197 4.45 -2.92 2.45
CA SER A 197 4.44 -2.33 3.79
C SER A 197 3.12 -2.42 4.57
N HIS A 198 1.97 -2.66 3.91
CA HIS A 198 0.70 -2.91 4.60
C HIS A 198 0.75 -4.14 5.53
N LEU A 199 1.58 -5.13 5.20
CA LEU A 199 1.81 -6.31 6.05
C LEU A 199 2.29 -5.90 7.47
N LEU A 200 3.09 -4.84 7.58
CA LEU A 200 3.63 -4.38 8.87
C LEU A 200 2.51 -3.92 9.82
N THR A 201 1.39 -3.41 9.30
CA THR A 201 0.22 -3.07 10.12
C THR A 201 -0.41 -4.31 10.75
N LEU A 202 -0.63 -5.37 9.96
CA LEU A 202 -1.14 -6.65 10.46
C LEU A 202 -0.22 -7.22 11.56
N LEU A 203 1.09 -7.27 11.30
CA LEU A 203 2.05 -7.90 12.20
C LEU A 203 2.30 -7.11 13.50
N ARG A 204 2.12 -5.78 13.50
CA ARG A 204 2.23 -4.95 14.72
C ARG A 204 1.10 -5.18 15.72
N ASP A 205 -0.06 -5.65 15.25
CA ASP A 205 -1.26 -5.86 16.06
C ASP A 205 -1.49 -7.34 16.44
N LEU A 206 -0.65 -8.27 15.95
CA LEU A 206 -0.69 -9.69 16.33
C LEU A 206 -0.16 -9.94 17.75
N LYS A 207 -0.83 -10.84 18.46
CA LYS A 207 -0.41 -11.38 19.77
C LYS A 207 0.27 -12.75 19.67
N ALA A 208 0.00 -13.49 18.59
CA ALA A 208 0.62 -14.78 18.30
C ALA A 208 2.05 -14.58 17.75
N PRO A 209 3.01 -15.46 18.08
CA PRO A 209 4.37 -15.34 17.57
C PRO A 209 4.42 -15.50 16.04
N VAL A 210 5.18 -14.63 15.39
CA VAL A 210 5.29 -14.56 13.92
C VAL A 210 6.58 -15.24 13.44
N VAL A 211 6.49 -16.04 12.38
CA VAL A 211 7.63 -16.62 11.67
C VAL A 211 7.55 -16.28 10.19
N THR A 212 8.46 -15.45 9.67
CA THR A 212 8.38 -14.96 8.29
C THR A 212 9.33 -15.71 7.37
N THR A 213 8.76 -16.42 6.38
CA THR A 213 9.47 -17.06 5.28
C THR A 213 9.72 -16.04 4.17
N LEU A 214 10.99 -15.77 3.86
CA LEU A 214 11.40 -14.80 2.84
C LEU A 214 11.65 -15.51 1.50
N HIS A 215 10.76 -15.28 0.52
CA HIS A 215 10.92 -15.77 -0.86
C HIS A 215 11.85 -14.90 -1.71
N THR A 216 12.21 -13.71 -1.22
CA THR A 216 13.15 -12.79 -1.86
C THR A 216 13.95 -12.05 -0.79
N VAL A 217 15.28 -12.05 -0.94
CA VAL A 217 16.26 -11.29 -0.16
C VAL A 217 17.24 -10.71 -1.18
N LEU A 218 17.48 -9.41 -1.14
CA LEU A 218 18.24 -8.69 -2.18
C LEU A 218 19.64 -8.32 -1.67
N GLU A 219 20.65 -8.41 -2.55
CA GLU A 219 22.00 -7.89 -2.28
C GLU A 219 21.98 -6.35 -2.26
N HIS A 220 21.10 -5.74 -3.05
CA HIS A 220 20.97 -4.29 -3.26
C HIS A 220 19.50 -3.84 -3.15
N PRO A 221 18.89 -3.88 -1.96
CA PRO A 221 17.51 -3.40 -1.76
C PRO A 221 17.41 -1.88 -1.93
N THR A 222 16.24 -1.39 -2.36
CA THR A 222 15.90 0.03 -2.21
C THR A 222 15.77 0.39 -0.71
N PRO A 223 15.84 1.67 -0.31
CA PRO A 223 15.66 2.07 1.09
C PRO A 223 14.36 1.55 1.70
N GLN A 224 13.25 1.56 0.95
CA GLN A 224 11.97 1.02 1.41
C GLN A 224 11.99 -0.52 1.54
N GLN A 225 12.57 -1.24 0.58
CA GLN A 225 12.72 -2.70 0.69
C GLN A 225 13.61 -3.10 1.88
N ARG A 226 14.64 -2.30 2.17
CA ARG A 226 15.49 -2.46 3.35
C ARG A 226 14.67 -2.30 4.64
N LEU A 227 13.97 -1.18 4.78
CA LEU A 227 13.13 -0.88 5.95
C LEU A 227 12.04 -1.94 6.18
N VAL A 228 11.40 -2.44 5.11
CA VAL A 228 10.40 -3.51 5.24
C VAL A 228 11.02 -4.81 5.77
N ILE A 229 12.20 -5.22 5.31
CA ILE A 229 12.89 -6.42 5.82
C ILE A 229 13.38 -6.23 7.26
N GLU A 230 13.88 -5.04 7.62
CA GLU A 230 14.32 -4.71 8.98
C GLU A 230 13.14 -4.69 9.98
N GLU A 231 11.99 -4.10 9.60
CA GLU A 231 10.76 -4.16 10.39
C GLU A 231 10.17 -5.58 10.46
N LEU A 232 10.20 -6.35 9.37
CA LEU A 232 9.77 -7.75 9.37
C LEU A 232 10.64 -8.61 10.30
N ALA A 233 11.94 -8.33 10.38
CA ALA A 233 12.82 -8.97 11.36
C ALA A 233 12.40 -8.57 12.79
N ALA A 234 12.21 -7.28 13.06
CA ALA A 234 11.82 -6.78 14.38
C ALA A 234 10.45 -7.29 14.87
N LEU A 235 9.54 -7.64 13.94
CA LEU A 235 8.20 -8.16 14.22
C LEU A 235 8.09 -9.69 14.17
N SER A 236 9.14 -10.40 13.73
CA SER A 236 9.15 -11.87 13.67
C SER A 236 10.00 -12.46 14.80
N GLU A 237 9.50 -13.52 15.45
CA GLU A 237 10.31 -14.28 16.41
C GLU A 237 11.48 -15.00 15.71
N ARG A 238 11.25 -15.48 14.48
CA ARG A 238 12.23 -16.16 13.61
C ARG A 238 11.99 -15.83 12.14
N LEU A 239 13.06 -15.73 11.34
CA LEU A 239 12.99 -15.61 9.88
C LEU A 239 13.42 -16.93 9.23
N VAL A 240 12.74 -17.34 8.16
CA VAL A 240 13.10 -18.53 7.38
C VAL A 240 13.58 -18.13 6.00
N VAL A 241 14.76 -18.63 5.61
CA VAL A 241 15.30 -18.54 4.24
C VAL A 241 15.54 -19.94 3.68
N MET A 242 15.61 -20.03 2.36
CA MET A 242 15.78 -21.29 1.62
C MET A 242 17.18 -21.44 0.98
N SER A 243 18.09 -20.50 1.20
CA SER A 243 19.46 -20.48 0.65
C SER A 243 20.47 -19.82 1.60
N GLU A 244 21.72 -20.31 1.55
CA GLU A 244 22.84 -19.80 2.34
C GLU A 244 23.22 -18.37 1.94
N LYS A 245 23.18 -18.04 0.64
CA LYS A 245 23.33 -16.67 0.13
C LYS A 245 22.27 -15.75 0.72
N GLY A 246 21.03 -16.23 0.90
CA GLY A 246 19.93 -15.50 1.54
C GLY A 246 20.22 -15.23 3.01
N ARG A 247 20.68 -16.26 3.75
CA ARG A 247 21.10 -16.14 5.15
C ARG A 247 22.26 -15.14 5.32
N ALA A 248 23.26 -15.21 4.45
CA ALA A 248 24.41 -14.31 4.44
C ALA A 248 24.02 -12.85 4.18
N PHE A 249 23.07 -12.58 3.27
CA PHE A 249 22.56 -11.22 3.02
C PHE A 249 21.83 -10.62 4.20
N LEU A 250 20.99 -11.40 4.90
CA LEU A 250 20.29 -10.89 6.10
C LEU A 250 21.30 -10.36 7.13
N GLY A 251 22.43 -11.05 7.33
CA GLY A 251 23.53 -10.57 8.15
C GLY A 251 24.28 -9.36 7.57
N SER A 252 24.78 -9.45 6.32
CA SER A 252 25.71 -8.47 5.76
C SER A 252 25.08 -7.19 5.22
N VAL A 253 23.84 -7.26 4.73
CA VAL A 253 23.11 -6.12 4.13
C VAL A 253 22.15 -5.52 5.15
N TYR A 254 21.38 -6.34 5.85
CA TYR A 254 20.29 -5.90 6.75
C TYR A 254 20.67 -5.93 8.24
N GLY A 255 21.85 -6.44 8.61
CA GLY A 255 22.35 -6.44 10.00
C GLY A 255 21.66 -7.45 10.94
N ILE A 256 20.90 -8.40 10.41
CA ILE A 256 20.09 -9.35 11.18
C ILE A 256 20.97 -10.47 11.75
N PRO A 257 20.95 -10.77 13.06
CA PRO A 257 21.78 -11.82 13.66
C PRO A 257 21.45 -13.23 13.13
N GLU A 258 22.46 -14.06 12.89
CA GLU A 258 22.26 -15.44 12.41
C GLU A 258 21.37 -16.29 13.33
N THR A 259 21.38 -16.04 14.64
CA THR A 259 20.53 -16.74 15.62
C THR A 259 19.03 -16.51 15.41
N HIS A 260 18.66 -15.47 14.67
CA HIS A 260 17.30 -15.09 14.32
C HIS A 260 16.79 -15.81 13.04
N VAL A 261 17.70 -16.39 12.26
CA VAL A 261 17.43 -16.95 10.93
C VAL A 261 17.54 -18.48 10.94
N ASP A 262 16.55 -19.18 10.40
CA ASP A 262 16.62 -20.62 10.09
C ASP A 262 16.77 -20.84 8.58
N LEU A 263 17.60 -21.81 8.21
CA LEU A 263 17.68 -22.33 6.84
C LEU A 263 16.77 -23.56 6.72
N ILE A 264 15.64 -23.42 6.01
CA ILE A 264 14.77 -24.54 5.66
C ILE A 264 14.72 -24.62 4.13
N PRO A 265 15.08 -25.75 3.49
CA PRO A 265 15.08 -25.86 2.04
C PRO A 265 13.66 -25.72 1.47
N HIS A 266 13.56 -25.32 0.20
CA HIS A 266 12.30 -25.30 -0.53
C HIS A 266 11.69 -26.71 -0.58
N GLY A 267 10.42 -26.84 -0.18
CA GLY A 267 9.72 -28.12 -0.18
C GLY A 267 9.57 -28.74 -1.56
N ILE A 268 9.59 -30.07 -1.63
CA ILE A 268 9.34 -30.84 -2.85
C ILE A 268 8.33 -31.97 -2.61
N PRO A 269 7.58 -32.42 -3.63
CA PRO A 269 6.83 -33.66 -3.58
C PRO A 269 7.76 -34.86 -3.33
N ASP A 270 7.31 -35.82 -2.53
CA ASP A 270 8.01 -37.10 -2.42
C ASP A 270 7.68 -37.99 -3.63
N VAL A 271 8.71 -38.37 -4.39
CA VAL A 271 8.60 -39.20 -5.60
C VAL A 271 9.71 -40.24 -5.61
N PRO A 272 9.47 -41.45 -6.13
CA PRO A 272 10.49 -42.50 -6.20
C PRO A 272 11.59 -42.18 -7.23
N PHE A 273 12.81 -42.66 -6.97
CA PHE A 273 13.91 -42.59 -7.94
C PHE A 273 13.72 -43.60 -9.09
N THR A 274 13.00 -43.19 -10.13
CA THR A 274 12.73 -43.99 -11.32
C THR A 274 13.61 -43.59 -12.50
N ASP A 275 13.79 -44.50 -13.46
CA ASP A 275 14.32 -44.13 -14.77
C ASP A 275 13.29 -43.31 -15.58
N PRO A 276 13.68 -42.37 -16.47
CA PRO A 276 12.73 -41.56 -17.22
C PRO A 276 11.83 -42.38 -18.15
N THR A 277 12.34 -43.51 -18.64
CA THR A 277 11.63 -44.42 -19.56
C THR A 277 10.23 -44.79 -19.07
N PHE A 278 10.04 -45.03 -17.76
CA PHE A 278 8.75 -45.37 -17.14
C PHE A 278 7.62 -44.34 -17.34
N TYR A 279 7.92 -43.13 -17.83
CA TYR A 279 6.94 -42.08 -18.07
C TYR A 279 6.80 -41.69 -19.55
N LYS A 280 7.69 -42.15 -20.44
CA LYS A 280 7.72 -41.69 -21.84
C LYS A 280 6.51 -42.15 -22.65
N ASP A 281 6.03 -43.37 -22.38
CA ASP A 281 4.79 -43.97 -22.91
C ASP A 281 3.55 -43.07 -22.72
N ARG A 282 3.53 -42.23 -21.67
CA ARG A 282 2.41 -41.35 -21.37
C ARG A 282 2.33 -40.12 -22.29
N PHE A 283 3.37 -39.88 -23.08
CA PHE A 283 3.51 -38.68 -23.92
C PHE A 283 3.88 -38.99 -25.39
N GLY A 284 4.11 -40.24 -25.77
CA GLY A 284 4.53 -40.61 -27.13
C GLY A 284 5.96 -40.14 -27.45
N VAL A 285 6.87 -40.27 -26.49
CA VAL A 285 8.28 -39.82 -26.57
C VAL A 285 9.27 -40.93 -26.21
N GLU A 286 8.86 -42.20 -26.37
CA GLU A 286 9.58 -43.42 -26.00
C GLU A 286 10.98 -43.46 -26.63
N ASP A 287 11.04 -43.27 -27.95
CA ASP A 287 12.26 -43.25 -28.78
C ASP A 287 12.97 -41.87 -28.79
N ARG A 288 12.76 -41.01 -27.78
CA ARG A 288 13.30 -39.63 -27.72
C ARG A 288 14.07 -39.35 -26.43
N THR A 289 15.22 -38.68 -26.53
CA THR A 289 15.87 -38.04 -25.38
C THR A 289 15.13 -36.75 -25.02
N VAL A 290 14.60 -36.66 -23.80
CA VAL A 290 13.73 -35.56 -23.37
C VAL A 290 14.50 -34.53 -22.57
N LEU A 291 14.66 -33.33 -23.15
CA LEU A 291 15.05 -32.12 -22.43
C LEU A 291 13.79 -31.43 -21.90
N LEU A 292 13.80 -30.91 -20.67
CA LEU A 292 12.63 -30.27 -20.06
C LEU A 292 12.97 -28.90 -19.47
N THR A 293 12.10 -27.92 -19.70
CA THR A 293 11.92 -26.76 -18.83
C THR A 293 10.43 -26.62 -18.47
N PHE A 294 10.12 -26.26 -17.22
CA PHE A 294 8.74 -26.03 -16.79
C PHE A 294 8.60 -24.80 -15.89
N GLY A 295 7.36 -24.30 -15.78
CA GLY A 295 6.99 -23.12 -15.00
C GLY A 295 6.39 -22.01 -15.87
N LEU A 296 6.06 -20.86 -15.26
CA LEU A 296 5.51 -19.73 -16.01
C LEU A 296 6.56 -19.12 -16.97
N LEU A 297 6.17 -18.93 -18.24
CA LEU A 297 7.04 -18.40 -19.29
C LEU A 297 7.18 -16.87 -19.15
N SER A 298 8.43 -16.40 -19.05
CA SER A 298 8.82 -14.99 -19.00
C SER A 298 10.29 -14.81 -19.47
N PRO A 299 10.70 -13.64 -20.00
CA PRO A 299 12.05 -13.44 -20.55
C PRO A 299 13.22 -13.76 -19.61
N ASN A 300 13.05 -13.55 -18.29
CA ASN A 300 14.08 -13.90 -17.30
C ASN A 300 14.43 -15.41 -17.25
N LYS A 301 13.59 -16.28 -17.84
CA LYS A 301 13.82 -17.73 -17.96
C LYS A 301 14.81 -18.10 -19.07
N GLY A 302 15.13 -17.18 -19.99
CA GLY A 302 16.18 -17.35 -21.02
C GLY A 302 15.96 -18.52 -21.99
N LEU A 303 14.71 -18.91 -22.24
CA LEU A 303 14.37 -20.07 -23.07
C LEU A 303 14.91 -19.97 -24.50
N GLU A 304 15.09 -18.74 -25.00
CA GLU A 304 15.74 -18.42 -26.27
C GLU A 304 17.21 -18.90 -26.36
N HIS A 305 17.92 -19.06 -25.25
CA HIS A 305 19.28 -19.61 -25.24
C HIS A 305 19.27 -21.13 -25.36
N ALA A 306 18.33 -21.81 -24.70
CA ALA A 306 18.12 -23.25 -24.91
C ALA A 306 17.68 -23.56 -26.35
N ILE A 307 16.78 -22.77 -26.94
CA ILE A 307 16.36 -22.97 -28.34
C ILE A 307 17.54 -22.72 -29.32
N ARG A 308 18.41 -21.74 -29.04
CA ARG A 308 19.65 -21.51 -29.82
C ARG A 308 20.69 -22.62 -29.67
N ALA A 309 20.69 -23.36 -28.57
CA ALA A 309 21.59 -24.50 -28.35
C ALA A 309 21.18 -25.74 -29.17
N LEU A 310 19.89 -25.86 -29.54
CA LEU A 310 19.35 -27.08 -30.15
C LEU A 310 19.98 -27.51 -31.48
N PRO A 311 20.32 -26.65 -32.46
CA PRO A 311 20.91 -27.12 -33.72
C PRO A 311 22.15 -27.98 -33.51
N ARG A 312 23.05 -27.54 -32.62
CA ARG A 312 24.30 -28.24 -32.25
C ARG A 312 24.07 -29.49 -31.40
N ILE A 313 22.97 -29.56 -30.65
CA ILE A 313 22.56 -30.77 -29.91
C ILE A 313 21.98 -31.81 -30.89
N VAL A 314 21.07 -31.38 -31.77
CA VAL A 314 20.32 -32.22 -32.72
C VAL A 314 21.22 -32.81 -33.81
N GLU A 315 22.26 -32.08 -34.24
CA GLU A 315 23.30 -32.59 -35.16
C GLU A 315 23.93 -33.90 -34.65
N ARG A 316 24.00 -34.08 -33.32
CA ARG A 316 24.68 -35.22 -32.68
C ARG A 316 23.75 -36.21 -31.97
N HIS A 317 22.59 -35.75 -31.50
CA HIS A 317 21.53 -36.56 -30.89
C HIS A 317 20.17 -36.21 -31.56
N PRO A 318 19.86 -36.75 -32.75
CA PRO A 318 18.68 -36.38 -33.55
C PRO A 318 17.34 -36.90 -32.96
N ASP A 319 17.42 -37.74 -31.93
CA ASP A 319 16.30 -38.18 -31.10
C ASP A 319 15.90 -37.14 -30.03
N VAL A 320 16.68 -36.06 -29.83
CA VAL A 320 16.39 -35.05 -28.81
C VAL A 320 15.06 -34.33 -29.07
N LEU A 321 14.29 -34.13 -28.00
CA LEU A 321 13.07 -33.34 -27.97
C LEU A 321 13.06 -32.42 -26.73
N TYR A 322 12.86 -31.12 -26.94
CA TYR A 322 12.77 -30.12 -25.87
C TYR A 322 11.30 -29.80 -25.55
N LEU A 323 10.86 -30.23 -24.37
CA LEU A 323 9.55 -29.93 -23.81
C LEU A 323 9.61 -28.63 -22.98
N ILE A 324 8.76 -27.67 -23.33
CA ILE A 324 8.56 -26.41 -22.59
C ILE A 324 7.14 -26.45 -22.00
N VAL A 325 7.03 -26.72 -20.70
CA VAL A 325 5.75 -27.01 -20.02
C VAL A 325 5.32 -25.84 -19.13
N GLY A 326 4.32 -25.09 -19.58
CA GLY A 326 3.78 -23.96 -18.85
C GLY A 326 3.10 -22.91 -19.73
N ALA A 327 2.29 -22.06 -19.09
CA ALA A 327 1.66 -20.91 -19.73
C ALA A 327 2.53 -19.63 -19.61
N THR A 328 2.31 -18.66 -20.51
CA THR A 328 2.84 -17.29 -20.36
C THR A 328 2.39 -16.66 -19.04
N HIS A 329 3.34 -16.07 -18.29
CA HIS A 329 3.09 -15.50 -16.96
C HIS A 329 1.88 -14.55 -16.96
N PRO A 330 0.89 -14.68 -16.04
CA PRO A 330 -0.38 -13.95 -16.14
C PRO A 330 -0.26 -12.44 -16.34
N HIS A 331 0.65 -11.77 -15.63
CA HIS A 331 0.87 -10.32 -15.78
C HIS A 331 1.48 -9.95 -17.15
N LEU A 332 2.35 -10.80 -17.70
CA LEU A 332 2.91 -10.61 -19.03
C LEU A 332 1.85 -10.87 -20.11
N LYS A 333 1.00 -11.89 -19.91
CA LYS A 333 -0.14 -12.19 -20.79
C LYS A 333 -1.18 -11.07 -20.80
N ARG A 334 -1.50 -10.48 -19.65
CA ARG A 334 -2.36 -9.27 -19.51
C ARG A 334 -1.77 -8.06 -20.27
N LYS A 335 -0.46 -7.80 -20.16
CA LYS A 335 0.19 -6.59 -20.69
C LYS A 335 0.67 -6.69 -22.15
N ASN A 336 1.11 -7.87 -22.58
CA ASN A 336 1.84 -8.11 -23.83
C ASN A 336 1.31 -9.30 -24.64
N GLY A 337 0.22 -9.93 -24.21
CA GLY A 337 -0.33 -11.13 -24.83
C GLY A 337 0.67 -12.29 -24.87
N GLU A 338 0.58 -13.14 -25.88
CA GLU A 338 1.46 -14.30 -26.10
C GLU A 338 2.79 -13.96 -26.82
N SER A 339 3.14 -12.67 -26.94
CA SER A 339 4.23 -12.17 -27.79
C SER A 339 5.58 -12.86 -27.54
N TYR A 340 5.96 -13.10 -26.28
CA TYR A 340 7.21 -13.79 -25.92
C TYR A 340 7.21 -15.25 -26.41
N ARG A 341 6.19 -16.04 -26.09
CA ARG A 341 6.07 -17.43 -26.56
C ARG A 341 6.00 -17.52 -28.09
N LEU A 342 5.30 -16.58 -28.74
CA LEU A 342 5.27 -16.46 -30.19
C LEU A 342 6.64 -16.06 -30.78
N SER A 343 7.51 -15.35 -30.06
CA SER A 343 8.90 -15.12 -30.49
C SER A 343 9.77 -16.38 -30.34
N LEU A 344 9.60 -17.17 -29.28
CA LEU A 344 10.30 -18.46 -29.10
C LEU A 344 9.91 -19.47 -30.20
N GLN A 345 8.63 -19.56 -30.54
CA GLN A 345 8.15 -20.41 -31.64
C GLN A 345 8.67 -19.97 -33.02
N ARG A 346 8.82 -18.65 -33.25
CA ARG A 346 9.46 -18.13 -34.47
C ARG A 346 10.95 -18.46 -34.50
N LEU A 347 11.65 -18.27 -33.38
CA LEU A 347 13.08 -18.60 -33.25
C LEU A 347 13.37 -20.07 -33.56
N ALA A 348 12.54 -21.01 -33.07
CA ALA A 348 12.71 -22.44 -33.37
C ALA A 348 12.63 -22.73 -34.89
N ARG A 349 11.67 -22.12 -35.60
CA ARG A 349 11.53 -22.25 -37.07
C ARG A 349 12.67 -21.56 -37.83
N THR A 350 13.10 -20.40 -37.39
CA THR A 350 14.25 -19.67 -37.98
C THR A 350 15.57 -20.48 -37.86
N LEU A 351 15.66 -21.37 -36.88
CA LEU A 351 16.81 -22.25 -36.66
C LEU A 351 16.61 -23.67 -37.21
N GLY A 352 15.46 -24.00 -37.82
CA GLY A 352 15.16 -25.33 -38.37
C GLY A 352 14.97 -26.44 -37.32
N VAL A 353 14.65 -26.09 -36.08
CA VAL A 353 14.50 -27.03 -34.95
C VAL A 353 13.06 -27.14 -34.43
N GLU A 354 12.06 -26.68 -35.19
CA GLU A 354 10.65 -26.74 -34.77
C GLU A 354 10.14 -28.16 -34.53
N HIS A 355 10.69 -29.17 -35.20
CA HIS A 355 10.38 -30.59 -34.97
C HIS A 355 11.00 -31.16 -33.68
N HIS A 356 11.87 -30.38 -33.01
CA HIS A 356 12.55 -30.73 -31.77
C HIS A 356 12.10 -29.87 -30.58
N VAL A 357 11.05 -29.03 -30.72
CA VAL A 357 10.52 -28.18 -29.63
C VAL A 357 9.01 -28.30 -29.52
N VAL A 358 8.52 -28.69 -28.34
CA VAL A 358 7.07 -28.75 -28.02
C VAL A 358 6.75 -27.79 -26.89
N PHE A 359 5.76 -26.92 -27.12
CA PHE A 359 5.22 -25.99 -26.11
C PHE A 359 3.90 -26.54 -25.55
N TYR A 360 3.91 -26.98 -24.29
CA TYR A 360 2.72 -27.39 -23.57
C TYR A 360 2.13 -26.17 -22.82
N ASP A 361 1.35 -25.37 -23.55
CA ASP A 361 0.80 -24.06 -23.13
C ASP A 361 -0.36 -24.17 -22.12
N ARG A 362 -0.10 -24.82 -20.99
CA ARG A 362 -1.07 -25.03 -19.89
C ARG A 362 -0.40 -24.80 -18.54
N PHE A 363 -1.16 -24.26 -17.59
CA PHE A 363 -0.86 -24.48 -16.17
C PHE A 363 -1.38 -25.88 -15.83
N VAL A 364 -0.49 -26.76 -15.38
CA VAL A 364 -0.74 -28.19 -15.20
C VAL A 364 -1.00 -28.54 -13.72
N ALA A 365 -1.71 -29.65 -13.48
CA ALA A 365 -1.86 -30.21 -12.13
C ALA A 365 -0.53 -30.81 -11.63
N LEU A 366 -0.41 -31.05 -10.32
CA LEU A 366 0.83 -31.55 -9.73
C LEU A 366 1.23 -32.93 -10.29
N ASP A 367 0.30 -33.86 -10.36
CA ASP A 367 0.49 -35.22 -10.87
C ASP A 367 0.73 -35.26 -12.41
N GLU A 368 0.24 -34.28 -13.16
CA GLU A 368 0.59 -34.04 -14.57
C GLU A 368 2.01 -33.49 -14.70
N LEU A 369 2.39 -32.52 -13.85
CA LEU A 369 3.75 -31.97 -13.78
C LEU A 369 4.79 -33.02 -13.37
N LEU A 370 4.48 -33.84 -12.37
CA LEU A 370 5.35 -34.92 -11.91
C LEU A 370 5.54 -35.99 -12.98
N ALA A 371 4.54 -36.22 -13.85
CA ALA A 371 4.72 -37.08 -15.02
C ALA A 371 5.65 -36.46 -16.08
N PHE A 372 5.54 -35.16 -16.37
CA PHE A 372 6.48 -34.47 -17.27
C PHE A 372 7.92 -34.47 -16.73
N ILE A 373 8.10 -34.18 -15.43
CA ILE A 373 9.39 -34.30 -14.75
C ILE A 373 9.86 -35.77 -14.80
N GLY A 374 8.96 -36.73 -14.60
CA GLY A 374 9.19 -38.15 -14.74
C GLY A 374 9.83 -38.51 -16.08
N ALA A 375 9.26 -38.08 -17.20
CA ALA A 375 9.72 -38.41 -18.55
C ALA A 375 11.05 -37.76 -18.97
N ALA A 376 11.50 -36.69 -18.29
CA ALA A 376 12.69 -35.94 -18.67
C ALA A 376 14.02 -36.66 -18.33
N ASP A 377 14.95 -36.66 -19.29
CA ASP A 377 16.34 -37.12 -19.12
C ASP A 377 17.23 -36.02 -18.54
N VAL A 378 17.05 -34.77 -19.01
CA VAL A 378 17.79 -33.58 -18.57
C VAL A 378 16.82 -32.42 -18.34
N TYR A 379 16.99 -31.71 -17.22
CA TYR A 379 16.26 -30.49 -16.89
C TYR A 379 17.13 -29.24 -17.11
N LEU A 380 16.58 -28.22 -17.76
CA LEU A 380 17.30 -26.98 -18.11
C LEU A 380 16.75 -25.78 -17.34
N THR A 381 17.65 -24.94 -16.83
CA THR A 381 17.31 -23.61 -16.27
C THR A 381 18.27 -22.53 -16.79
N PRO A 382 18.12 -22.09 -18.06
CA PRO A 382 19.01 -21.12 -18.71
C PRO A 382 18.68 -19.66 -18.31
N TYR A 383 18.42 -19.42 -17.02
CA TYR A 383 17.92 -18.13 -16.52
C TYR A 383 18.96 -17.02 -16.73
N VAL A 384 18.52 -15.80 -17.05
CA VAL A 384 19.44 -14.69 -17.40
C VAL A 384 19.77 -13.74 -16.25
N ASN A 385 19.05 -13.80 -15.12
CA ASN A 385 19.40 -13.03 -13.92
C ASN A 385 20.11 -13.93 -12.88
N ARG A 386 21.22 -13.43 -12.31
CA ARG A 386 21.96 -14.09 -11.22
C ARG A 386 21.25 -14.00 -9.87
N GLU A 387 20.43 -12.98 -9.67
CA GLU A 387 19.83 -12.61 -8.37
C GLU A 387 18.73 -13.57 -7.87
N GLN A 388 18.45 -14.66 -8.60
CA GLN A 388 17.39 -15.61 -8.26
C GLN A 388 17.77 -16.43 -7.01
N ILE A 389 17.35 -15.92 -5.85
CA ILE A 389 17.72 -16.42 -4.52
C ILE A 389 17.05 -17.75 -4.11
N VAL A 390 15.94 -18.11 -4.78
CA VAL A 390 15.19 -19.38 -4.65
C VAL A 390 14.55 -19.74 -6.00
N SER A 391 14.44 -21.02 -6.35
CA SER A 391 13.75 -21.50 -7.57
C SER A 391 13.07 -22.86 -7.35
N GLY A 392 11.75 -22.86 -7.10
CA GLY A 392 11.00 -24.09 -6.85
C GLY A 392 11.00 -25.10 -8.00
N THR A 393 11.08 -24.64 -9.26
CA THR A 393 11.15 -25.54 -10.42
C THR A 393 12.48 -26.29 -10.48
N LEU A 394 13.59 -25.64 -10.06
CA LEU A 394 14.88 -26.29 -9.87
C LEU A 394 14.84 -27.30 -8.72
N ALA A 395 14.26 -26.92 -7.58
CA ALA A 395 14.13 -27.79 -6.42
C ALA A 395 13.36 -29.08 -6.76
N TYR A 396 12.21 -28.98 -7.44
CA TYR A 396 11.41 -30.14 -7.86
C TYR A 396 12.18 -31.07 -8.82
N ALA A 397 12.89 -30.51 -9.81
CA ALA A 397 13.65 -31.31 -10.78
C ALA A 397 14.85 -32.04 -10.14
N LEU A 398 15.63 -31.35 -9.29
CA LEU A 398 16.70 -31.95 -8.52
C LEU A 398 16.16 -33.03 -7.57
N GLY A 399 15.07 -32.72 -6.89
CA GLY A 399 14.38 -33.59 -5.94
C GLY A 399 13.89 -34.91 -6.54
N ALA A 400 13.43 -34.86 -7.78
CA ALA A 400 13.05 -36.02 -8.60
C ALA A 400 14.24 -36.75 -9.26
N GLY A 401 15.49 -36.42 -8.90
CA GLY A 401 16.67 -37.12 -9.41
C GLY A 401 16.90 -36.96 -10.91
N LYS A 402 16.62 -35.77 -11.45
CA LYS A 402 16.95 -35.40 -12.83
C LYS A 402 18.41 -34.97 -12.97
N ALA A 403 18.97 -35.12 -14.17
CA ALA A 403 20.24 -34.46 -14.49
C ALA A 403 19.95 -32.99 -14.79
N VAL A 404 20.62 -32.06 -14.11
CA VAL A 404 20.30 -30.63 -14.20
C VAL A 404 21.44 -29.84 -14.83
N ILE A 405 21.10 -28.96 -15.77
CA ILE A 405 21.99 -27.94 -16.31
C ILE A 405 21.35 -26.57 -16.08
N SER A 406 22.07 -25.67 -15.41
CA SER A 406 21.59 -24.34 -15.02
C SER A 406 22.63 -23.26 -15.33
N THR A 407 22.20 -22.01 -15.47
CA THR A 407 23.09 -20.87 -15.29
C THR A 407 23.43 -20.69 -13.79
N PRO A 408 24.58 -20.07 -13.44
CA PRO A 408 25.01 -19.86 -12.05
C PRO A 408 24.31 -18.66 -11.40
N TYR A 409 22.97 -18.72 -11.31
CA TYR A 409 22.23 -17.90 -10.35
C TYR A 409 22.37 -18.49 -8.95
N TRP A 410 22.32 -17.65 -7.90
CA TRP A 410 22.79 -18.03 -6.56
C TRP A 410 22.21 -19.36 -6.04
N TYR A 411 20.90 -19.57 -6.21
CA TYR A 411 20.26 -20.82 -5.79
C TYR A 411 20.71 -22.06 -6.56
N ALA A 412 21.09 -21.92 -7.83
CA ALA A 412 21.67 -23.01 -8.62
C ALA A 412 23.13 -23.28 -8.27
N GLU A 413 23.90 -22.25 -7.91
CA GLU A 413 25.28 -22.42 -7.40
C GLU A 413 25.26 -23.29 -6.12
N GLU A 414 24.31 -23.06 -5.21
CA GLU A 414 24.12 -23.86 -3.98
C GLU A 414 23.55 -25.26 -4.23
N LEU A 415 22.47 -25.39 -5.01
CA LEU A 415 21.80 -26.68 -5.23
C LEU A 415 22.60 -27.66 -6.10
N LEU A 416 23.41 -27.17 -7.05
CA LEU A 416 24.09 -28.02 -8.02
C LEU A 416 25.56 -28.33 -7.67
N ALA A 417 26.11 -27.70 -6.62
CA ALA A 417 27.44 -27.99 -6.09
C ALA A 417 27.62 -29.47 -5.70
N GLU A 418 28.86 -29.91 -5.51
CA GLU A 418 29.22 -31.33 -5.28
C GLU A 418 28.80 -32.27 -6.42
N GLY A 419 28.62 -31.72 -7.63
CA GLY A 419 28.20 -32.47 -8.81
C GLY A 419 26.73 -32.91 -8.77
N ARG A 420 25.86 -32.24 -8.02
CA ARG A 420 24.40 -32.45 -8.07
C ARG A 420 23.80 -31.95 -9.39
N GLY A 421 24.49 -31.08 -10.12
CA GLY A 421 24.20 -30.73 -11.51
C GLY A 421 25.43 -30.21 -12.26
N ARG A 422 25.19 -29.47 -13.34
CA ARG A 422 26.20 -28.70 -14.08
C ARG A 422 25.78 -27.23 -14.20
N LEU A 423 26.78 -26.35 -14.17
CA LEU A 423 26.62 -24.91 -14.40
C LEU A 423 27.18 -24.53 -15.77
N THR A 424 26.48 -23.64 -16.48
CA THR A 424 26.87 -23.11 -17.80
C THR A 424 26.82 -21.57 -17.80
N PRO A 425 27.67 -20.84 -18.55
CA PRO A 425 27.65 -19.38 -18.58
C PRO A 425 26.28 -18.78 -18.92
N PHE A 426 26.02 -17.58 -18.39
CA PHE A 426 24.82 -16.81 -18.70
C PHE A 426 24.77 -16.45 -20.19
N ALA A 427 23.57 -16.52 -20.77
CA ALA A 427 23.27 -16.12 -22.15
C ALA A 427 24.06 -16.85 -23.27
N ASP A 428 24.80 -17.91 -22.96
CA ASP A 428 25.66 -18.65 -23.89
C ASP A 428 24.99 -19.96 -24.39
N PRO A 429 24.54 -20.03 -25.66
CA PRO A 429 23.93 -21.23 -26.22
C PRO A 429 24.94 -22.35 -26.53
N ASP A 430 26.19 -22.02 -26.79
CA ASP A 430 27.22 -22.98 -27.21
C ASP A 430 27.77 -23.75 -26.02
N ALA A 431 28.11 -23.06 -24.93
CA ALA A 431 28.48 -23.71 -23.68
C ALA A 431 27.31 -24.50 -23.05
N LEU A 432 26.05 -24.06 -23.29
CA LEU A 432 24.86 -24.83 -22.93
C LEU A 432 24.74 -26.10 -23.78
N ALA A 433 24.94 -26.03 -25.10
CA ALA A 433 24.96 -27.20 -25.97
C ALA A 433 26.05 -28.20 -25.57
N GLU A 434 27.26 -27.72 -25.28
CA GLU A 434 28.38 -28.57 -24.81
C GLU A 434 28.07 -29.27 -23.48
N ASN A 435 27.43 -28.58 -22.53
CA ASN A 435 27.02 -29.20 -21.27
C ASN A 435 25.90 -30.22 -21.45
N VAL A 436 24.94 -29.99 -22.37
CA VAL A 436 23.91 -30.97 -22.71
C VAL A 436 24.57 -32.22 -23.33
N LEU A 437 25.38 -32.04 -24.38
CA LEU A 437 26.09 -33.13 -25.05
C LEU A 437 26.92 -33.96 -24.07
N ALA A 438 27.70 -33.31 -23.19
CA ALA A 438 28.51 -33.99 -22.18
C ALA A 438 27.70 -34.81 -21.15
N VAL A 439 26.41 -34.51 -20.96
CA VAL A 439 25.48 -35.27 -20.10
C VAL A 439 24.75 -36.37 -20.87
N LEU A 440 24.46 -36.16 -22.16
CA LEU A 440 23.86 -37.19 -23.02
C LEU A 440 24.87 -38.30 -23.34
N ASP A 441 26.09 -37.93 -23.75
CA ASP A 441 27.19 -38.83 -24.12
C ASP A 441 27.65 -39.73 -22.96
N ASN A 442 27.60 -39.23 -21.71
CA ASN A 442 28.14 -39.90 -20.53
C ASN A 442 27.03 -40.36 -19.58
N ALA A 443 26.33 -41.42 -19.97
CA ALA A 443 25.28 -42.03 -19.15
C ALA A 443 25.74 -42.45 -17.72
N PRO A 444 26.97 -42.96 -17.49
CA PRO A 444 27.47 -43.21 -16.13
C PRO A 444 27.50 -41.95 -15.25
N GLU A 445 28.08 -40.85 -15.74
CA GLU A 445 28.14 -39.60 -14.97
C GLU A 445 26.76 -38.92 -14.86
N ARG A 446 25.92 -39.00 -15.89
CA ARG A 446 24.50 -38.59 -15.82
C ARG A 446 23.79 -39.30 -14.67
N ASN A 447 23.92 -40.62 -14.55
CA ASN A 447 23.27 -41.39 -13.50
C ASN A 447 23.92 -41.17 -12.11
N ALA A 448 25.22 -40.89 -12.04
CA ALA A 448 25.87 -40.48 -10.79
C ALA A 448 25.36 -39.11 -10.30
N MET A 449 25.27 -38.12 -11.19
CA MET A 449 24.67 -36.80 -10.93
C MET A 449 23.23 -36.92 -10.45
N ARG A 450 22.38 -37.65 -11.20
CA ARG A 450 20.98 -37.94 -10.84
C ARG A 450 20.85 -38.53 -9.42
N LYS A 451 21.73 -39.46 -9.06
CA LYS A 451 21.74 -40.09 -7.73
C LYS A 451 22.16 -39.11 -6.62
N ARG A 452 23.18 -38.27 -6.85
CA ARG A 452 23.59 -37.21 -5.90
C ARG A 452 22.46 -36.19 -5.69
N ALA A 453 21.83 -35.74 -6.78
CA ALA A 453 20.66 -34.87 -6.78
C ALA A 453 19.50 -35.45 -5.95
N TYR A 454 19.08 -36.68 -6.25
CA TYR A 454 17.97 -37.34 -5.55
C TYR A 454 18.21 -37.51 -4.05
N LEU A 455 19.42 -37.94 -3.67
CA LEU A 455 19.79 -38.16 -2.27
C LEU A 455 19.77 -36.87 -1.45
N TYR A 456 20.32 -35.77 -1.99
CA TYR A 456 20.22 -34.45 -1.37
C TYR A 456 18.75 -33.98 -1.25
N GLY A 457 17.96 -34.20 -2.30
CA GLY A 457 16.53 -33.89 -2.33
C GLY A 457 15.70 -34.59 -1.24
N ARG A 458 16.20 -35.65 -0.59
CA ARG A 458 15.45 -36.35 0.48
C ARG A 458 15.23 -35.50 1.73
N GLU A 459 16.10 -34.53 2.00
CA GLU A 459 15.88 -33.55 3.09
C GLU A 459 14.90 -32.43 2.72
N MET A 460 14.58 -32.30 1.43
CA MET A 460 13.71 -31.26 0.88
C MET A 460 12.24 -31.69 0.80
N ILE A 461 11.92 -32.97 1.01
CA ILE A 461 10.53 -33.45 0.86
C ILE A 461 9.58 -32.75 1.84
N TRP A 462 8.36 -32.49 1.39
CA TRP A 462 7.36 -31.73 2.17
C TRP A 462 7.17 -32.22 3.62
N PRO A 463 7.12 -33.54 3.93
CA PRO A 463 7.09 -34.02 5.33
C PRO A 463 8.31 -33.62 6.17
N ALA A 464 9.52 -33.61 5.59
CA ALA A 464 10.75 -33.20 6.28
C ALA A 464 10.80 -31.68 6.47
N VAL A 465 10.31 -30.92 5.49
CA VAL A 465 10.19 -29.45 5.57
C VAL A 465 9.14 -29.04 6.60
N ALA A 466 7.97 -29.69 6.64
CA ALA A 466 6.94 -29.46 7.66
C ALA A 466 7.42 -29.78 9.09
N ALA A 467 8.26 -30.82 9.25
CA ALA A 467 8.92 -31.10 10.52
C ALA A 467 9.88 -29.95 10.93
N ARG A 468 10.74 -29.47 10.01
CA ARG A 468 11.63 -28.32 10.28
C ARG A 468 10.86 -27.04 10.63
N TYR A 469 9.76 -26.75 9.92
CA TYR A 469 8.87 -25.62 10.27
C TYR A 469 8.25 -25.81 11.66
N THR A 470 7.82 -27.02 12.01
CA THR A 470 7.26 -27.34 13.34
C THR A 470 8.27 -27.07 14.46
N GLU A 471 9.55 -27.40 14.26
CA GLU A 471 10.61 -27.07 15.23
C GLU A 471 10.83 -25.55 15.36
N VAL A 472 10.82 -24.80 14.25
CA VAL A 472 10.92 -23.33 14.25
C VAL A 472 9.73 -22.70 14.97
N PHE A 473 8.52 -23.19 14.73
CA PHE A 473 7.30 -22.75 15.41
C PHE A 473 7.34 -23.05 16.92
N GLY A 474 7.89 -24.21 17.31
CA GLY A 474 8.17 -24.53 18.73
C GLY A 474 9.10 -23.50 19.37
N ARG A 475 10.27 -23.25 18.75
CA ARG A 475 11.24 -22.25 19.23
C ARG A 475 10.66 -20.84 19.32
N ALA A 476 9.82 -20.44 18.37
CA ALA A 476 9.14 -19.14 18.38
C ALA A 476 8.16 -19.01 19.55
N ARG A 477 7.38 -20.05 19.86
CA ARG A 477 6.47 -20.07 21.03
C ARG A 477 7.22 -20.10 22.36
N GLU A 478 8.26 -20.91 22.49
CA GLU A 478 9.10 -20.95 23.69
C GLU A 478 9.73 -19.58 23.97
N ARG A 479 10.22 -18.89 22.93
CA ARG A 479 10.77 -17.54 23.05
C ARG A 479 9.72 -16.52 23.45
N SER A 480 8.53 -16.54 22.82
CA SER A 480 7.42 -15.64 23.15
C SER A 480 6.89 -15.85 24.58
N THR A 481 6.75 -17.10 25.04
CA THR A 481 6.37 -17.42 26.43
C THR A 481 7.46 -17.06 27.44
N SER A 482 8.74 -17.16 27.08
CA SER A 482 9.85 -16.72 27.94
C SER A 482 10.00 -15.19 27.97
N ALA A 483 9.65 -14.53 26.86
CA ALA A 483 9.54 -13.08 26.73
C ALA A 483 8.23 -12.53 27.33
N SER A 484 7.34 -13.38 27.84
CA SER A 484 6.08 -12.99 28.50
C SER A 484 6.29 -12.42 29.90
N GLN A 485 7.23 -11.48 30.05
CA GLN A 485 6.83 -10.25 30.71
C GLN A 485 5.64 -9.70 29.90
N VAL A 486 4.53 -9.38 30.57
CA VAL A 486 3.42 -8.69 29.91
C VAL A 486 4.00 -7.46 29.24
N ALA A 487 3.97 -7.42 27.91
CA ALA A 487 4.45 -6.29 27.14
C ALA A 487 3.63 -5.07 27.56
N LEU A 488 4.20 -4.23 28.44
CA LEU A 488 3.58 -2.99 28.87
C LEU A 488 3.15 -2.26 27.60
N PRO A 489 1.85 -1.96 27.42
CA PRO A 489 1.35 -1.44 26.16
C PRO A 489 2.17 -0.19 25.84
N LYS A 490 2.86 -0.20 24.68
CA LYS A 490 3.83 0.84 24.30
C LYS A 490 3.24 2.21 24.68
N PRO A 491 3.92 3.01 25.53
CA PRO A 491 3.42 4.32 25.95
C PRO A 491 2.97 5.11 24.73
N LEU A 492 1.92 5.94 24.82
CA LEU A 492 1.28 6.52 23.63
C LEU A 492 2.28 7.17 22.64
N GLY A 493 3.31 7.87 23.14
CA GLY A 493 4.38 8.47 22.33
C GLY A 493 5.39 7.51 21.69
N ALA A 494 5.23 6.19 21.88
CA ALA A 494 6.00 5.11 21.24
C ALA A 494 5.13 4.22 20.33
N ARG A 495 3.88 4.61 20.09
CA ARG A 495 3.03 4.08 19.02
C ARG A 495 3.08 5.03 17.81
N PRO A 496 2.85 4.56 16.58
CA PRO A 496 2.54 5.44 15.46
C PRO A 496 1.32 6.32 15.81
N PRO A 497 1.26 7.58 15.34
CA PRO A 497 0.08 8.42 15.49
C PRO A 497 -1.21 7.76 14.96
N GLU A 498 -2.05 7.26 15.86
CA GLU A 498 -3.42 6.87 15.54
C GLU A 498 -4.18 8.16 15.12
N PHE A 499 -4.70 8.16 13.89
CA PHE A 499 -5.49 9.24 13.30
C PHE A 499 -6.82 8.67 12.76
N PRO A 500 -7.91 9.45 12.72
CA PRO A 500 -9.15 9.02 12.06
C PRO A 500 -8.91 8.55 10.61
N PRO A 501 -9.72 7.59 10.11
CA PRO A 501 -9.66 7.17 8.71
C PRO A 501 -9.99 8.35 7.77
N LEU A 502 -9.41 8.34 6.57
CA LEU A 502 -9.79 9.30 5.53
C LEU A 502 -11.18 8.96 5.00
N ASP A 503 -12.13 9.87 5.24
CA ASP A 503 -13.50 9.71 4.78
C ASP A 503 -13.93 10.93 3.98
N LEU A 504 -14.34 10.69 2.72
CA LEU A 504 -14.83 11.72 1.81
C LEU A 504 -16.36 11.68 1.65
N ARG A 505 -17.10 10.85 2.41
CA ARG A 505 -18.57 10.71 2.31
C ARG A 505 -19.31 12.04 2.48
N HIS A 506 -18.82 12.95 3.32
CA HIS A 506 -19.45 14.26 3.50
C HIS A 506 -18.95 15.29 2.49
N LEU A 507 -17.68 15.24 2.09
CA LEU A 507 -17.14 16.04 0.97
C LEU A 507 -17.91 15.77 -0.34
N GLU A 508 -18.24 14.52 -0.63
CA GLU A 508 -19.09 14.12 -1.75
C GLU A 508 -20.55 14.57 -1.57
N ARG A 509 -21.07 14.58 -0.34
CA ARG A 509 -22.44 15.03 -0.05
C ARG A 509 -22.63 16.54 -0.26
N LEU A 510 -21.60 17.34 0.05
CA LEU A 510 -21.58 18.78 -0.17
C LEU A 510 -21.28 19.18 -1.63
N SER A 511 -20.92 18.24 -2.52
CA SER A 511 -20.39 18.56 -3.86
C SER A 511 -21.28 18.06 -5.00
N ASP A 512 -21.82 18.99 -5.80
CA ASP A 512 -22.60 18.69 -7.02
C ASP A 512 -21.70 18.75 -8.27
N ASP A 513 -22.29 18.91 -9.47
CA ASP A 513 -21.55 19.14 -10.74
C ASP A 513 -21.04 20.60 -10.91
N THR A 514 -21.44 21.53 -10.04
CA THR A 514 -21.00 22.93 -10.02
C THR A 514 -19.73 23.11 -9.18
N GLY A 515 -19.71 22.54 -7.98
CA GLY A 515 -18.65 22.75 -6.99
C GLY A 515 -19.06 22.23 -5.60
N ILE A 516 -18.41 22.73 -4.54
CA ILE A 516 -18.82 22.47 -3.14
C ILE A 516 -19.72 23.57 -2.59
N LEU A 517 -20.81 23.17 -1.93
CA LEU A 517 -21.80 24.03 -1.26
C LEU A 517 -21.28 24.54 0.09
N GLN A 518 -21.49 25.81 0.40
CA GLN A 518 -20.82 26.48 1.54
C GLN A 518 -21.22 25.91 2.92
N HIS A 519 -22.52 25.67 3.14
CA HIS A 519 -23.08 25.29 4.44
C HIS A 519 -23.99 24.07 4.36
N ALA A 520 -24.26 23.48 5.52
CA ALA A 520 -25.24 22.42 5.73
C ALA A 520 -26.16 22.76 6.91
N VAL A 521 -27.37 22.21 6.91
CA VAL A 521 -28.24 22.14 8.10
C VAL A 521 -28.05 20.75 8.69
N HIS A 522 -27.48 20.67 9.89
CA HIS A 522 -26.79 19.47 10.35
C HIS A 522 -25.81 18.96 9.27
N ALA A 523 -25.93 17.70 8.84
CA ALA A 523 -25.11 17.09 7.80
C ALA A 523 -25.77 17.08 6.40
N VAL A 524 -26.84 17.86 6.19
CA VAL A 524 -27.60 17.96 4.92
C VAL A 524 -27.27 19.28 4.21
N PRO A 525 -26.82 19.30 2.95
CA PRO A 525 -26.39 20.53 2.27
C PRO A 525 -27.47 21.62 2.21
N ASN A 526 -27.11 22.88 2.48
CA ASN A 526 -28.05 24.00 2.48
C ASN A 526 -28.12 24.69 1.10
N TYR A 527 -29.01 24.21 0.23
CA TYR A 527 -29.22 24.79 -1.10
C TYR A 527 -29.72 26.25 -1.10
N ASN A 528 -30.09 26.84 0.04
CA ASN A 528 -30.44 28.27 0.08
C ASN A 528 -29.21 29.19 -0.01
N GLU A 529 -28.01 28.67 0.21
CA GLU A 529 -26.79 29.47 0.38
C GLU A 529 -25.74 29.28 -0.71
N GLY A 530 -25.86 28.23 -1.54
CA GLY A 530 -25.01 28.07 -2.72
C GLY A 530 -23.53 27.80 -2.41
N TYR A 531 -22.63 28.48 -3.13
CA TYR A 531 -21.22 28.12 -3.29
C TYR A 531 -20.29 29.35 -3.08
N THR A 532 -19.09 29.12 -2.56
CA THR A 532 -18.03 30.14 -2.46
C THR A 532 -16.76 29.76 -3.25
N THR A 533 -16.02 30.76 -3.73
CA THR A 533 -14.63 30.59 -4.18
C THR A 533 -13.72 30.21 -3.01
N ASP A 534 -13.97 30.75 -1.81
CA ASP A 534 -13.27 30.42 -0.57
C ASP A 534 -13.21 28.90 -0.31
N ASP A 535 -14.34 28.19 -0.45
CA ASP A 535 -14.44 26.75 -0.15
C ASP A 535 -14.07 25.87 -1.34
N ASN A 536 -14.42 26.27 -2.57
CA ASN A 536 -13.95 25.57 -3.77
C ASN A 536 -12.41 25.62 -3.89
N ALA A 537 -11.76 26.70 -3.44
CA ALA A 537 -10.31 26.76 -3.32
C ALA A 537 -9.76 25.75 -2.28
N ARG A 538 -10.34 25.70 -1.06
CA ARG A 538 -9.97 24.70 -0.04
C ARG A 538 -10.18 23.26 -0.55
N ALA A 539 -11.27 23.00 -1.26
CA ALA A 539 -11.62 21.69 -1.81
C ALA A 539 -10.67 21.27 -2.95
N LEU A 540 -10.22 22.22 -3.77
CA LEU A 540 -9.19 21.99 -4.78
C LEU A 540 -7.83 21.63 -4.15
N ILE A 541 -7.41 22.31 -3.08
CA ILE A 541 -6.19 21.96 -2.33
C ILE A 541 -6.31 20.53 -1.79
N ALA A 542 -7.43 20.20 -1.12
CA ALA A 542 -7.67 18.86 -0.60
C ALA A 542 -7.67 17.81 -1.72
N GLY A 543 -8.30 18.11 -2.87
CA GLY A 543 -8.31 17.25 -4.05
C GLY A 543 -6.91 16.94 -4.60
N VAL A 544 -6.02 17.93 -4.68
CA VAL A 544 -4.61 17.73 -5.09
C VAL A 544 -3.83 16.91 -4.05
N MET A 545 -4.06 17.15 -2.75
CA MET A 545 -3.42 16.34 -1.69
C MET A 545 -3.89 14.89 -1.69
N LEU A 546 -5.13 14.64 -2.11
CA LEU A 546 -5.71 13.29 -2.23
C LEU A 546 -5.21 12.54 -3.49
N GLU A 547 -4.55 13.19 -4.45
CA GLU A 547 -3.88 12.50 -5.58
C GLU A 547 -2.78 11.51 -5.13
N ALA A 548 -2.29 11.63 -3.90
CA ALA A 548 -1.31 10.72 -3.30
C ALA A 548 -1.88 9.38 -2.79
N TYR A 549 -3.20 9.17 -2.89
CA TYR A 549 -3.92 8.00 -2.36
C TYR A 549 -4.58 7.24 -3.53
N ASP A 550 -3.91 6.20 -4.03
CA ASP A 550 -4.36 5.42 -5.20
C ASP A 550 -5.78 4.83 -5.02
N GLU A 551 -6.13 4.44 -3.79
CA GLU A 551 -7.45 3.90 -3.43
C GLU A 551 -8.59 4.92 -3.49
N LEU A 552 -8.25 6.22 -3.50
CA LEU A 552 -9.21 7.33 -3.65
C LEU A 552 -9.21 7.90 -5.08
N SER A 553 -8.34 7.44 -5.96
CA SER A 553 -8.04 8.05 -7.27
C SER A 553 -9.26 8.27 -8.18
N GLU A 554 -10.28 7.40 -8.17
CA GLU A 554 -11.52 7.63 -8.93
C GLU A 554 -12.35 8.80 -8.36
N ARG A 555 -12.51 8.85 -7.03
CA ARG A 555 -13.26 9.91 -6.32
C ARG A 555 -12.55 11.26 -6.52
N VAL A 556 -11.23 11.27 -6.44
CA VAL A 556 -10.37 12.44 -6.69
C VAL A 556 -10.50 12.92 -8.14
N ARG A 557 -10.41 12.03 -9.13
CA ARG A 557 -10.61 12.37 -10.55
C ARG A 557 -12.01 12.89 -10.87
N ARG A 558 -13.03 12.53 -10.09
CA ARG A 558 -14.40 13.08 -10.21
C ARG A 558 -14.53 14.46 -9.58
N LEU A 559 -13.96 14.69 -8.40
CA LEU A 559 -14.17 15.91 -7.61
C LEU A 559 -13.21 17.05 -7.97
N THR A 560 -11.91 16.79 -8.05
CA THR A 560 -10.88 17.84 -8.21
C THR A 560 -11.08 18.71 -9.46
N PRO A 561 -11.49 18.17 -10.64
CA PRO A 561 -11.77 18.99 -11.81
C PRO A 561 -12.98 19.93 -11.64
N ARG A 562 -13.99 19.55 -10.84
CA ARG A 562 -15.17 20.39 -10.58
C ARG A 562 -14.78 21.65 -9.82
N TYR A 563 -13.98 21.52 -8.75
CA TYR A 563 -13.51 22.66 -7.96
C TYR A 563 -12.66 23.64 -8.80
N LEU A 564 -11.81 23.12 -9.68
CA LEU A 564 -11.05 23.97 -10.62
C LEU A 564 -11.94 24.61 -11.69
N ALA A 565 -12.97 23.92 -12.18
CA ALA A 565 -13.97 24.48 -13.09
C ALA A 565 -14.79 25.60 -12.42
N PHE A 566 -15.12 25.47 -11.14
CA PHE A 566 -15.73 26.54 -10.35
C PHE A 566 -14.82 27.77 -10.30
N LEU A 567 -13.55 27.62 -9.92
CA LEU A 567 -12.59 28.75 -9.90
C LEU A 567 -12.41 29.38 -11.30
N HIS A 568 -12.40 28.58 -12.37
CA HIS A 568 -12.34 29.08 -13.75
C HIS A 568 -13.57 29.91 -14.12
N HIS A 569 -14.76 29.54 -13.66
CA HIS A 569 -16.00 30.29 -13.89
C HIS A 569 -16.16 31.51 -12.96
N ALA A 570 -15.60 31.44 -11.76
CA ALA A 570 -15.53 32.52 -10.78
C ALA A 570 -14.61 33.67 -11.22
N PHE A 571 -13.56 33.38 -12.00
CA PHE A 571 -12.66 34.39 -12.53
C PHE A 571 -13.35 35.28 -13.57
N ASP A 572 -13.28 36.59 -13.38
CA ASP A 572 -13.69 37.57 -14.37
C ASP A 572 -12.51 38.06 -15.22
N PRO A 573 -12.50 37.82 -16.55
CA PRO A 573 -11.52 38.36 -17.47
C PRO A 573 -11.38 39.89 -17.46
N ALA A 574 -12.45 40.63 -17.16
CA ALA A 574 -12.47 42.09 -17.29
C ALA A 574 -11.82 42.79 -16.08
N THR A 575 -12.23 42.45 -14.86
CA THR A 575 -11.64 42.96 -13.61
C THR A 575 -10.37 42.22 -13.18
N ARG A 576 -10.08 41.05 -13.76
CA ARG A 576 -9.01 40.11 -13.34
C ARG A 576 -9.14 39.64 -11.88
N ARG A 577 -10.36 39.63 -11.34
CA ARG A 577 -10.67 39.19 -9.97
C ARG A 577 -11.54 37.93 -10.00
N PHE A 578 -11.50 37.14 -8.94
CA PHE A 578 -12.53 36.14 -8.69
C PHE A 578 -13.76 36.80 -8.05
N ARG A 579 -14.95 36.35 -8.44
CA ARG A 579 -16.19 36.48 -7.64
C ARG A 579 -16.15 35.42 -6.53
N ASN A 580 -16.75 35.67 -5.37
CA ASN A 580 -16.83 34.68 -4.30
C ASN A 580 -18.20 33.99 -4.29
N PHE A 581 -19.29 34.74 -4.11
CA PHE A 581 -20.60 34.17 -3.82
C PHE A 581 -21.42 33.85 -5.08
N MET A 582 -21.79 32.57 -5.23
CA MET A 582 -22.74 32.07 -6.24
C MET A 582 -23.96 31.44 -5.53
N ALA A 583 -25.17 31.86 -5.88
CA ALA A 583 -26.41 31.23 -5.41
C ALA A 583 -26.63 29.85 -6.07
N TYR A 584 -27.50 29.03 -5.50
CA TYR A 584 -27.74 27.66 -5.96
C TYR A 584 -28.33 27.55 -7.39
N ASP A 585 -29.02 28.59 -7.86
CA ASP A 585 -29.47 28.74 -9.25
C ASP A 585 -28.33 29.10 -10.24
N ARG A 586 -27.08 29.14 -9.74
CA ARG A 586 -25.83 29.50 -10.42
C ARG A 586 -25.73 30.97 -10.82
N THR A 587 -26.52 31.86 -10.21
CA THR A 587 -26.33 33.31 -10.35
C THR A 587 -25.19 33.81 -9.45
N TRP A 588 -24.36 34.71 -9.99
CA TRP A 588 -23.32 35.39 -9.22
C TRP A 588 -23.92 36.55 -8.43
N LEU A 589 -23.72 36.57 -7.11
CA LEU A 589 -24.34 37.54 -6.21
C LEU A 589 -23.56 38.87 -6.11
N GLU A 590 -22.34 38.92 -6.64
CA GLU A 590 -21.47 40.09 -6.64
C GLU A 590 -20.62 40.16 -7.93
N PRO A 591 -20.20 41.37 -8.37
CA PRO A 591 -19.37 41.53 -9.57
C PRO A 591 -17.88 41.20 -9.32
N VAL A 592 -17.40 41.38 -8.08
CA VAL A 592 -16.01 41.19 -7.65
C VAL A 592 -16.03 40.70 -6.21
N GLY A 593 -15.32 39.61 -5.91
CA GLY A 593 -15.23 39.01 -4.58
C GLY A 593 -14.09 39.58 -3.72
N SER A 594 -14.08 39.15 -2.46
CA SER A 594 -13.10 39.57 -1.45
C SER A 594 -11.64 39.33 -1.87
N GLU A 595 -10.72 40.12 -1.31
CA GLU A 595 -9.28 39.89 -1.51
C GLU A 595 -8.86 38.52 -0.95
N ASP A 596 -9.45 38.10 0.17
CA ASP A 596 -9.21 36.80 0.81
C ASP A 596 -9.60 35.62 -0.10
N ALA A 597 -10.78 35.65 -0.71
CA ALA A 597 -11.23 34.61 -1.65
C ALA A 597 -10.30 34.53 -2.87
N HIS A 598 -9.86 35.68 -3.39
CA HIS A 598 -8.88 35.75 -4.47
C HIS A 598 -7.51 35.18 -4.04
N GLY A 599 -7.07 35.49 -2.81
CA GLY A 599 -5.85 34.93 -2.22
C GLY A 599 -5.93 33.41 -2.06
N ARG A 600 -7.06 32.87 -1.59
CA ARG A 600 -7.28 31.40 -1.50
C ARG A 600 -7.32 30.75 -2.88
N ALA A 601 -7.96 31.38 -3.87
CA ALA A 601 -7.94 30.88 -5.24
C ALA A 601 -6.49 30.78 -5.77
N LEU A 602 -5.66 31.80 -5.56
CA LEU A 602 -4.24 31.75 -5.90
C LEU A 602 -3.45 30.70 -5.10
N TRP A 603 -3.78 30.48 -3.82
CA TRP A 603 -3.21 29.38 -3.04
C TRP A 603 -3.50 28.02 -3.71
N ALA A 604 -4.76 27.75 -4.02
CA ALA A 604 -5.19 26.49 -4.64
C ALA A 604 -4.60 26.28 -6.05
N LEU A 605 -4.57 27.33 -6.87
CA LEU A 605 -3.96 27.30 -8.21
C LEU A 605 -2.44 27.04 -8.13
N GLY A 606 -1.75 27.66 -7.17
CA GLY A 606 -0.33 27.41 -6.89
C GLY A 606 -0.07 25.97 -6.45
N THR A 607 -0.92 25.41 -5.58
CA THR A 607 -0.84 24.00 -5.16
C THR A 607 -1.06 23.03 -6.32
N VAL A 608 -2.02 23.28 -7.23
CA VAL A 608 -2.19 22.50 -8.46
C VAL A 608 -0.91 22.55 -9.31
N LEU A 609 -0.34 23.73 -9.51
CA LEU A 609 0.82 23.93 -10.39
C LEU A 609 2.10 23.26 -9.85
N GLY A 610 2.34 23.33 -8.54
CA GLY A 610 3.43 22.61 -7.88
C GLY A 610 3.21 21.10 -7.86
N SER A 611 2.15 20.65 -7.18
CA SER A 611 1.99 19.27 -6.71
C SER A 611 1.16 18.33 -7.60
N SER A 612 0.19 18.82 -8.39
CA SER A 612 -0.71 17.94 -9.15
C SER A 612 0.04 17.15 -10.24
N GLN A 613 -0.29 15.87 -10.37
CA GLN A 613 0.21 15.01 -11.44
C GLN A 613 -0.57 15.22 -12.74
N ASP A 614 -1.85 15.58 -12.66
CA ASP A 614 -2.69 15.80 -13.84
C ASP A 614 -2.15 16.97 -14.70
N ARG A 615 -2.07 16.76 -16.01
CA ARG A 615 -1.61 17.79 -16.97
C ARG A 615 -2.73 18.74 -17.39
N SER A 616 -3.98 18.29 -17.37
CA SER A 616 -5.16 19.08 -17.73
C SER A 616 -5.46 20.14 -16.66
N LEU A 617 -5.45 19.75 -15.38
CA LEU A 617 -5.64 20.66 -14.24
C LEU A 617 -4.58 21.76 -14.25
N ARG A 618 -3.30 21.41 -14.43
CA ARG A 618 -2.20 22.39 -14.50
C ARG A 618 -2.28 23.34 -15.70
N GLY A 619 -2.82 22.89 -16.83
CA GLY A 619 -3.05 23.76 -18.00
C GLY A 619 -4.06 24.87 -17.70
N VAL A 620 -5.21 24.53 -17.11
CA VAL A 620 -6.24 25.51 -16.71
C VAL A 620 -5.73 26.37 -15.54
N ALA A 621 -5.07 25.77 -14.56
CA ALA A 621 -4.60 26.49 -13.38
C ALA A 621 -3.53 27.53 -13.71
N GLY A 622 -2.60 27.22 -14.63
CA GLY A 622 -1.54 28.15 -15.06
C GLY A 622 -2.11 29.42 -15.69
N ALA A 623 -3.06 29.27 -16.62
CA ALA A 623 -3.71 30.40 -17.28
C ALA A 623 -4.52 31.29 -16.33
N LEU A 624 -5.09 30.73 -15.26
CA LEU A 624 -5.75 31.51 -14.20
C LEU A 624 -4.74 32.21 -13.29
N PHE A 625 -3.70 31.50 -12.84
CA PHE A 625 -2.68 32.01 -11.93
C PHE A 625 -1.93 33.22 -12.51
N GLU A 626 -1.46 33.11 -13.75
CA GLU A 626 -0.78 34.20 -14.49
C GLU A 626 -1.63 35.48 -14.56
N ARG A 627 -2.95 35.32 -14.81
CA ARG A 627 -3.88 36.44 -15.02
C ARG A 627 -4.38 37.05 -13.71
N ALA A 628 -4.44 36.27 -12.63
CA ALA A 628 -4.94 36.67 -11.32
C ALA A 628 -3.85 37.22 -10.39
N LEU A 629 -2.60 36.75 -10.50
CA LEU A 629 -1.51 37.10 -9.59
C LEU A 629 -1.18 38.61 -9.56
N PRO A 630 -1.11 39.36 -10.68
CA PRO A 630 -0.71 40.77 -10.66
C PRO A 630 -1.63 41.67 -9.81
N GLY A 631 -2.93 41.36 -9.75
CA GLY A 631 -3.91 42.16 -8.98
C GLY A 631 -3.64 42.15 -7.47
N THR A 632 -2.91 41.16 -6.95
CA THR A 632 -2.57 41.06 -5.52
C THR A 632 -1.67 42.19 -5.02
N LEU A 633 -0.95 42.85 -5.94
CA LEU A 633 -0.15 44.03 -5.62
C LEU A 633 -1.01 45.25 -5.23
N GLU A 634 -2.30 45.27 -5.56
CA GLU A 634 -3.24 46.33 -5.17
C GLU A 634 -3.95 46.02 -3.84
N PHE A 635 -3.81 44.81 -3.30
CA PHE A 635 -4.56 44.34 -2.13
C PHE A 635 -4.08 44.99 -0.83
N THR A 636 -4.99 45.01 0.16
CA THR A 636 -4.81 45.58 1.49
C THR A 636 -4.96 44.57 2.65
N SER A 637 -5.62 43.42 2.43
CA SER A 637 -5.79 42.36 3.44
C SER A 637 -4.49 41.58 3.71
N PRO A 638 -4.02 41.50 4.97
CA PRO A 638 -2.87 40.66 5.33
C PRO A 638 -3.12 39.17 5.08
N ARG A 639 -4.36 38.67 5.22
CA ARG A 639 -4.69 37.27 4.93
C ARG A 639 -4.66 36.99 3.43
N ALA A 640 -5.17 37.89 2.60
CA ALA A 640 -5.07 37.78 1.16
C ALA A 640 -3.61 37.73 0.66
N TRP A 641 -2.73 38.55 1.23
CA TRP A 641 -1.29 38.47 0.96
C TRP A 641 -0.70 37.13 1.43
N ALA A 642 -1.05 36.66 2.63
CA ALA A 642 -0.55 35.39 3.16
C ALA A 642 -0.99 34.17 2.33
N PHE A 643 -2.25 34.08 1.91
CA PHE A 643 -2.71 33.01 1.02
C PHE A 643 -2.03 33.09 -0.36
N THR A 644 -1.86 34.29 -0.90
CA THR A 644 -1.11 34.50 -2.15
C THR A 644 0.34 34.00 -2.03
N LEU A 645 1.03 34.34 -0.94
CA LEU A 645 2.40 33.91 -0.67
C LEU A 645 2.53 32.38 -0.59
N LEU A 646 1.57 31.69 0.04
CA LEU A 646 1.55 30.22 0.08
C LEU A 646 1.33 29.60 -1.31
N GLY A 647 0.46 30.18 -2.14
CA GLY A 647 0.29 29.76 -3.53
C GLY A 647 1.54 29.99 -4.39
N VAL A 648 2.14 31.17 -4.28
CA VAL A 648 3.38 31.51 -4.98
C VAL A 648 4.54 30.61 -4.53
N ALA A 649 4.60 30.24 -3.25
CA ALA A 649 5.61 29.30 -2.77
C ALA A 649 5.49 27.92 -3.43
N SER A 650 4.29 27.30 -3.40
CA SER A 650 4.04 26.01 -4.08
C SER A 650 4.21 26.08 -5.60
N TYR A 651 3.95 27.22 -6.23
CA TYR A 651 4.25 27.44 -7.64
C TYR A 651 5.78 27.46 -7.89
N LEU A 652 6.52 28.23 -7.10
CA LEU A 652 7.97 28.40 -7.25
C LEU A 652 8.80 27.16 -6.86
N GLU A 653 8.25 26.21 -6.08
CA GLU A 653 8.84 24.86 -5.92
C GLU A 653 9.12 24.18 -7.26
N ARG A 654 8.25 24.42 -8.26
CA ARG A 654 8.36 23.83 -9.61
C ARG A 654 8.87 24.82 -10.66
N PHE A 655 8.60 26.10 -10.49
CA PHE A 655 8.86 27.15 -11.47
C PHE A 655 9.81 28.25 -10.95
N ALA A 656 10.85 27.84 -10.20
CA ALA A 656 11.83 28.71 -9.53
C ALA A 656 12.57 29.75 -10.42
N GLY A 657 12.38 29.73 -11.74
CA GLY A 657 12.89 30.75 -12.67
C GLY A 657 11.96 31.95 -12.92
N ASP A 658 10.69 31.91 -12.45
CA ASP A 658 9.74 33.00 -12.71
C ASP A 658 10.03 34.25 -11.87
N ARG A 659 10.68 35.23 -12.51
CA ARG A 659 10.99 36.55 -11.95
C ARG A 659 9.75 37.39 -11.64
N SER A 660 8.61 37.15 -12.30
CA SER A 660 7.35 37.85 -12.04
C SER A 660 6.72 37.37 -10.72
N ALA A 661 6.58 36.05 -10.56
CA ALA A 661 6.10 35.45 -9.32
C ALA A 661 7.03 35.77 -8.13
N GLN A 662 8.36 35.73 -8.32
CA GLN A 662 9.33 36.15 -7.31
C GLN A 662 9.15 37.63 -6.91
N GLY A 663 8.97 38.54 -7.88
CA GLY A 663 8.75 39.97 -7.59
C GLY A 663 7.47 40.23 -6.78
N VAL A 664 6.41 39.45 -7.02
CA VAL A 664 5.19 39.49 -6.18
C VAL A 664 5.45 38.89 -4.80
N GLN A 665 6.21 37.80 -4.70
CA GLN A 665 6.56 37.17 -3.42
C GLN A 665 7.34 38.15 -2.51
N GLU A 666 8.40 38.76 -3.03
CA GLU A 666 9.21 39.76 -2.32
C GLU A 666 8.36 40.96 -1.89
N ALA A 667 7.51 41.49 -2.79
CA ALA A 667 6.66 42.64 -2.52
C ALA A 667 5.60 42.37 -1.43
N LEU A 668 4.97 41.20 -1.41
CA LEU A 668 3.94 40.86 -0.43
C LEU A 668 4.55 40.46 0.92
N ALA A 669 5.67 39.74 0.94
CA ALA A 669 6.39 39.43 2.18
C ALA A 669 6.91 40.70 2.86
N GLY A 670 7.45 41.65 2.08
CA GLY A 670 7.87 42.96 2.57
C GLY A 670 6.74 43.78 3.21
N ARG A 671 5.50 43.64 2.73
CA ARG A 671 4.32 44.28 3.36
C ARG A 671 3.95 43.65 4.71
N LEU A 672 4.00 42.32 4.84
CA LEU A 672 3.79 41.64 6.13
C LEU A 672 4.88 42.02 7.14
N VAL A 673 6.15 42.08 6.74
CA VAL A 673 7.24 42.59 7.58
C VAL A 673 7.02 44.05 7.98
N LYS A 674 6.55 44.90 7.07
CA LYS A 674 6.21 46.29 7.41
C LYS A 674 5.08 46.34 8.47
N LEU A 675 4.00 45.60 8.28
CA LEU A 675 2.90 45.53 9.26
C LEU A 675 3.38 45.04 10.63
N TYR A 676 4.25 44.03 10.67
CA TYR A 676 4.91 43.60 11.90
C TYR A 676 5.71 44.73 12.55
N ARG A 677 6.61 45.38 11.82
CA ARG A 677 7.42 46.50 12.35
C ARG A 677 6.58 47.71 12.78
N ASP A 678 5.44 47.97 12.13
CA ASP A 678 4.52 49.07 12.47
C ASP A 678 3.71 48.80 13.75
N ASN A 679 3.42 47.53 14.07
CA ASN A 679 2.49 47.15 15.14
C ASN A 679 3.13 46.40 16.32
N ALA A 680 4.24 45.71 16.12
CA ALA A 680 4.84 44.83 17.12
C ALA A 680 5.43 45.59 18.31
N SER A 681 5.42 44.94 19.46
CA SER A 681 6.03 45.40 20.70
C SER A 681 6.44 44.20 21.57
N PRO A 682 7.28 44.37 22.61
CA PRO A 682 7.70 43.24 23.45
C PRO A 682 6.58 42.45 24.14
N ALA A 683 5.40 43.07 24.34
CA ALA A 683 4.21 42.42 24.91
C ALA A 683 3.13 42.06 23.86
N TRP A 684 3.41 42.32 22.58
CA TRP A 684 2.50 42.05 21.46
C TRP A 684 3.33 41.94 20.16
N PRO A 685 4.09 40.85 19.95
CA PRO A 685 4.86 40.61 18.73
C PRO A 685 3.91 40.11 17.61
N TRP A 686 3.13 41.03 17.05
CA TRP A 686 2.10 40.69 16.06
C TRP A 686 1.94 41.77 14.97
N PHE A 687 1.42 41.34 13.82
CA PHE A 687 1.24 42.13 12.59
C PHE A 687 0.21 43.27 12.69
N GLU A 688 -0.68 43.22 13.68
CA GLU A 688 -1.90 44.02 13.75
C GLU A 688 -2.24 44.39 15.20
N PRO A 689 -3.06 45.42 15.47
CA PRO A 689 -3.58 45.71 16.81
C PRO A 689 -4.70 44.76 17.27
N LEU A 690 -4.90 43.65 16.54
CA LEU A 690 -6.02 42.71 16.66
C LEU A 690 -5.55 41.31 16.26
N LEU A 691 -5.89 40.29 17.06
CA LEU A 691 -5.97 38.91 16.61
C LEU A 691 -7.40 38.64 16.16
N SER A 692 -7.60 38.14 14.93
CA SER A 692 -8.92 37.93 14.33
C SER A 692 -9.11 36.49 13.83
N TYR A 693 -8.95 36.21 12.54
CA TYR A 693 -9.15 34.89 11.91
C TYR A 693 -8.00 34.48 10.98
N CYS A 694 -7.91 33.18 10.71
CA CYS A 694 -6.80 32.51 10.02
C CYS A 694 -5.42 32.95 10.55
N ASN A 695 -5.31 33.23 11.86
CA ASN A 695 -4.22 34.04 12.42
C ASN A 695 -2.84 33.44 12.12
N ALA A 696 -2.69 32.13 12.35
CA ALA A 696 -1.45 31.39 12.11
C ALA A 696 -1.04 31.32 10.61
N LYS A 697 -1.90 31.66 9.64
CA LYS A 697 -1.49 31.73 8.23
C LYS A 697 -0.58 32.95 7.95
N LEU A 698 -0.61 34.02 8.77
CA LEU A 698 0.34 35.14 8.65
C LEU A 698 1.80 34.73 8.93
N PRO A 699 2.16 34.11 10.07
CA PRO A 699 3.49 33.58 10.29
C PRO A 699 3.83 32.42 9.34
N HIS A 700 2.89 31.53 9.00
CA HIS A 700 3.11 30.45 8.03
C HIS A 700 3.65 31.00 6.70
N ALA A 701 3.02 32.03 6.13
CA ALA A 701 3.47 32.65 4.88
C ALA A 701 4.89 33.21 4.96
N LEU A 702 5.28 33.80 6.10
CA LEU A 702 6.65 34.32 6.31
C LEU A 702 7.68 33.22 6.59
N ILE A 703 7.32 32.13 7.29
CA ILE A 703 8.19 30.97 7.50
C ILE A 703 8.52 30.32 6.15
N THR A 704 7.49 29.98 5.37
CA THR A 704 7.65 29.32 4.07
C THR A 704 8.41 30.21 3.07
N THR A 705 8.08 31.50 2.99
CA THR A 705 8.78 32.45 2.12
C THR A 705 10.21 32.72 2.59
N GLY A 706 10.44 32.83 3.90
CA GLY A 706 11.75 33.02 4.49
C GLY A 706 12.70 31.85 4.26
N GLN A 707 12.19 30.63 4.34
CA GLN A 707 12.93 29.42 3.98
C GLN A 707 13.24 29.39 2.47
N GLN A 708 12.27 29.65 1.61
CA GLN A 708 12.42 29.57 0.15
C GLN A 708 13.35 30.65 -0.42
N LEU A 709 13.31 31.88 0.11
CA LEU A 709 14.19 32.99 -0.31
C LEU A 709 15.50 33.07 0.50
N ALA A 710 15.73 32.14 1.44
CA ALA A 710 16.81 32.18 2.44
C ALA A 710 16.88 33.51 3.25
N GLN A 711 15.76 34.23 3.36
CA GLN A 711 15.68 35.52 4.04
C GLN A 711 15.43 35.33 5.54
N ARG A 712 16.52 35.37 6.32
CA ARG A 712 16.53 35.16 7.77
C ARG A 712 15.51 36.02 8.55
N GLU A 713 15.33 37.30 8.20
CA GLU A 713 14.37 38.18 8.90
C GLU A 713 12.92 37.68 8.76
N LEU A 714 12.51 37.20 7.58
CA LEU A 714 11.16 36.67 7.37
C LEU A 714 10.92 35.45 8.27
N LEU A 715 11.89 34.56 8.32
CA LEU A 715 11.84 33.34 9.13
C LEU A 715 11.83 33.66 10.63
N GLU A 716 12.67 34.58 11.11
CA GLU A 716 12.71 34.99 12.51
C GLU A 716 11.41 35.68 12.96
N ILE A 717 10.84 36.59 12.14
CA ILE A 717 9.54 37.22 12.43
C ILE A 717 8.41 36.17 12.42
N GLY A 718 8.40 35.26 11.44
CA GLY A 718 7.40 34.21 11.33
C GLY A 718 7.42 33.26 12.52
N LEU A 719 8.59 32.75 12.91
CA LEU A 719 8.74 31.88 14.07
C LEU A 719 8.39 32.59 15.39
N GLN A 720 8.87 33.84 15.59
CA GLN A 720 8.54 34.62 16.80
C GLN A 720 7.02 34.85 16.94
N SER A 721 6.35 35.20 15.84
CA SER A 721 4.91 35.46 15.82
C SER A 721 4.10 34.19 16.06
N LEU A 722 4.55 33.04 15.52
CA LEU A 722 3.90 31.75 15.75
C LEU A 722 4.08 31.27 17.20
N ASP A 723 5.30 31.39 17.75
CA ASP A 723 5.59 30.98 19.13
C ASP A 723 4.81 31.81 20.16
N TRP A 724 4.62 33.11 19.91
CA TRP A 724 3.74 33.94 20.74
C TRP A 724 2.26 33.59 20.57
N LEU A 725 1.79 33.39 19.33
CA LEU A 725 0.40 33.02 19.05
C LEU A 725 0.01 31.70 19.73
N MET A 726 0.89 30.70 19.69
CA MET A 726 0.67 29.42 20.40
C MET A 726 0.58 29.60 21.92
N GLN A 727 1.44 30.44 22.51
CA GLN A 727 1.39 30.72 23.95
C GLN A 727 0.09 31.43 24.36
N GLU A 728 -0.34 32.43 23.58
CA GLU A 728 -1.60 33.12 23.83
C GLU A 728 -2.79 32.18 23.66
N GLN A 729 -2.86 31.39 22.58
CA GLN A 729 -4.00 30.50 22.31
C GLN A 729 -4.04 29.22 23.19
N LYS A 730 -3.02 28.94 24.03
CA LYS A 730 -2.93 27.67 24.80
C LYS A 730 -2.84 27.84 26.34
N PRO A 731 -3.72 28.63 26.99
CA PRO A 731 -3.58 28.97 28.42
C PRO A 731 -3.79 27.79 29.38
N ASN A 732 -4.55 26.77 28.98
CA ASN A 732 -4.99 25.68 29.85
C ASN A 732 -4.35 24.31 29.51
N GLY A 733 -3.37 24.28 28.59
CA GLY A 733 -2.70 23.06 28.13
C GLY A 733 -3.25 22.49 26.82
N HIS A 734 -4.53 22.74 26.51
CA HIS A 734 -5.13 22.56 25.18
C HIS A 734 -5.31 23.91 24.46
N PHE A 735 -5.62 23.87 23.16
CA PHE A 735 -5.85 25.09 22.38
C PHE A 735 -7.27 25.64 22.55
N SER A 736 -7.35 26.95 22.76
CA SER A 736 -8.57 27.76 22.85
C SER A 736 -8.45 28.86 21.80
N TRP A 737 -9.16 28.71 20.67
CA TRP A 737 -9.03 29.65 19.55
C TRP A 737 -9.57 31.04 19.90
N ILE A 738 -9.23 32.06 19.10
CA ILE A 738 -9.81 33.39 19.27
C ILE A 738 -11.26 33.34 18.75
N GLY A 739 -12.21 33.68 19.62
CA GLY A 739 -13.62 33.65 19.29
C GLY A 739 -14.00 34.68 18.22
N CYS A 740 -14.75 34.27 17.21
CA CYS A 740 -15.18 35.18 16.13
C CYS A 740 -16.16 36.27 16.61
N ASN A 741 -16.87 36.02 17.72
CA ASN A 741 -17.80 36.97 18.33
C ASN A 741 -17.06 37.97 19.24
N GLY A 742 -16.27 38.85 18.62
CA GLY A 742 -15.57 39.96 19.29
C GLY A 742 -14.06 39.97 19.09
N PHE A 743 -13.46 38.86 18.66
CA PHE A 743 -12.03 38.72 18.40
C PHE A 743 -11.16 39.09 19.63
N TYR A 744 -9.88 39.41 19.46
CA TYR A 744 -9.00 39.84 20.56
C TYR A 744 -8.19 41.10 20.21
N PRO A 745 -8.72 42.31 20.50
CA PRO A 745 -8.02 43.57 20.31
C PRO A 745 -6.93 43.76 21.37
N ARG A 746 -5.79 44.33 20.98
CA ARG A 746 -4.63 44.55 21.86
C ARG A 746 -5.00 45.37 23.10
N GLY A 747 -4.84 44.75 24.27
CA GLY A 747 -5.16 45.36 25.57
C GLY A 747 -6.67 45.45 25.89
N GLY A 748 -7.52 44.81 25.08
CA GLY A 748 -8.94 44.59 25.39
C GLY A 748 -9.19 43.20 25.97
N VAL A 749 -10.45 42.78 25.98
CA VAL A 749 -10.87 41.42 26.36
C VAL A 749 -10.81 40.51 25.14
N ARG A 750 -10.23 39.32 25.30
CA ARG A 750 -10.26 38.24 24.31
C ARG A 750 -11.63 37.56 24.28
N ALA A 751 -12.23 37.44 23.10
CA ALA A 751 -13.35 36.53 22.89
C ALA A 751 -12.87 35.06 22.93
N THR A 752 -13.58 34.23 23.67
CA THR A 752 -13.33 32.77 23.76
C THR A 752 -14.18 31.96 22.78
N PHE A 753 -15.28 32.53 22.28
CA PHE A 753 -16.27 31.86 21.42
C PHE A 753 -16.86 32.83 20.38
N ASP A 754 -17.43 32.37 19.27
CA ASP A 754 -17.44 30.98 18.81
C ASP A 754 -16.08 30.64 18.16
N GLN A 755 -15.58 29.43 18.37
CA GLN A 755 -14.28 28.99 17.86
C GLN A 755 -14.45 28.23 16.53
N GLN A 756 -13.70 28.62 15.51
CA GLN A 756 -13.85 28.12 14.15
C GLN A 756 -12.78 27.07 13.78
N PRO A 757 -13.15 25.97 13.10
CA PRO A 757 -12.24 24.96 12.54
C PRO A 757 -11.07 25.51 11.71
N VAL A 758 -11.25 26.63 11.01
CA VAL A 758 -10.18 27.22 10.21
C VAL A 758 -8.97 27.72 11.03
N GLU A 759 -9.13 28.01 12.33
CA GLU A 759 -8.01 28.34 13.23
C GLU A 759 -7.16 27.10 13.51
N ALA A 760 -7.77 25.95 13.78
CA ALA A 760 -7.06 24.68 13.98
C ALA A 760 -6.23 24.30 12.74
N HIS A 761 -6.83 24.34 11.54
CA HIS A 761 -6.11 24.14 10.28
C HIS A 761 -5.07 25.23 10.01
N ALA A 762 -5.32 26.49 10.40
CA ALA A 762 -4.29 27.54 10.30
C ALA A 762 -3.05 27.19 11.14
N MET A 763 -3.25 26.72 12.38
CA MET A 763 -2.19 26.35 13.30
C MET A 763 -1.45 25.08 12.84
N VAL A 764 -2.16 24.02 12.42
CA VAL A 764 -1.56 22.77 11.93
C VAL A 764 -0.53 23.03 10.83
N SER A 765 -0.92 23.73 9.75
CA SER A 765 0.03 23.99 8.64
C SER A 765 1.18 24.90 9.06
N ALA A 766 0.93 25.91 9.92
CA ALA A 766 1.95 26.84 10.38
C ALA A 766 3.02 26.13 11.22
N CYS A 767 2.60 25.25 12.12
CA CYS A 767 3.49 24.41 12.91
C CYS A 767 4.25 23.39 12.04
N LEU A 768 3.60 22.77 11.05
CA LEU A 768 4.28 21.85 10.14
C LEU A 768 5.34 22.56 9.26
N ALA A 769 5.06 23.78 8.79
CA ALA A 769 6.05 24.62 8.11
C ALA A 769 7.19 25.05 9.04
N ALA A 770 6.89 25.43 10.29
CA ALA A 770 7.90 25.75 11.29
C ALA A 770 8.81 24.56 11.60
N HIS A 771 8.25 23.34 11.67
CA HIS A 771 9.02 22.11 11.80
C HIS A 771 9.92 21.87 10.58
N ALA A 772 9.38 22.00 9.35
CA ALA A 772 10.14 21.84 8.11
C ALA A 772 11.25 22.91 7.91
N ALA A 773 11.12 24.09 8.53
CA ALA A 773 12.11 25.16 8.47
C ALA A 773 13.20 25.07 9.56
N THR A 774 12.97 24.36 10.67
CA THR A 774 13.84 24.40 11.85
C THR A 774 14.33 23.03 12.35
N GLY A 775 13.61 21.95 12.04
CA GLY A 775 13.79 20.64 12.66
C GLY A 775 13.30 20.52 14.11
N ASP A 776 12.78 21.59 14.73
CA ASP A 776 12.30 21.54 16.11
C ASP A 776 11.03 20.68 16.22
N ALA A 777 11.15 19.51 16.85
CA ALA A 777 10.06 18.55 17.05
C ALA A 777 8.93 19.08 17.93
N ARG A 778 9.15 20.17 18.68
CA ARG A 778 8.10 20.90 19.41
C ARG A 778 6.98 21.34 18.49
N PHE A 779 7.30 21.86 17.30
CA PHE A 779 6.26 22.29 16.36
C PHE A 779 5.42 21.11 15.84
N LEU A 780 6.02 19.93 15.62
CA LEU A 780 5.25 18.73 15.23
C LEU A 780 4.29 18.28 16.36
N LYS A 781 4.72 18.39 17.63
CA LYS A 781 3.83 18.16 18.79
C LYS A 781 2.68 19.17 18.86
N GLU A 782 2.98 20.45 18.61
CA GLU A 782 1.96 21.51 18.64
C GLU A 782 0.98 21.41 17.46
N ALA A 783 1.44 21.02 16.27
CA ALA A 783 0.57 20.65 15.16
C ALA A 783 -0.40 19.51 15.52
N ARG A 784 0.08 18.48 16.24
CA ARG A 784 -0.78 17.39 16.72
C ARG A 784 -1.83 17.89 17.73
N CYS A 785 -1.42 18.73 18.68
CA CYS A 785 -2.32 19.30 19.68
C CYS A 785 -3.38 20.24 19.07
N ALA A 786 -3.02 20.99 18.02
CA ALA A 786 -3.98 21.78 17.25
C ALA A 786 -5.01 20.92 16.51
N PHE A 787 -4.64 19.71 16.08
CA PHE A 787 -5.56 18.74 15.48
C PHE A 787 -6.42 18.00 16.52
N GLU A 788 -5.88 17.73 17.72
CA GLU A 788 -6.61 17.08 18.81
C GLU A 788 -7.83 17.92 19.30
N TRP A 789 -7.84 19.23 19.04
CA TRP A 789 -9.02 20.10 19.20
C TRP A 789 -10.27 19.60 18.45
N PHE A 790 -10.10 19.02 17.26
CA PHE A 790 -11.21 18.40 16.49
C PHE A 790 -11.76 17.13 17.15
N LEU A 791 -10.97 16.48 18.00
CA LEU A 791 -11.28 15.19 18.61
C LEU A 791 -11.83 15.32 20.04
N GLY A 792 -11.73 16.51 20.64
CA GLY A 792 -12.26 16.82 21.96
C GLY A 792 -11.30 17.58 22.89
N GLU A 793 -10.03 17.74 22.54
CA GLU A 793 -9.05 18.51 23.36
C GLU A 793 -9.26 20.03 23.17
N ASN A 794 -10.40 20.51 23.65
CA ASN A 794 -10.91 21.88 23.51
C ASN A 794 -11.68 22.32 24.77
N ASP A 795 -12.10 23.59 24.81
CA ASP A 795 -12.69 24.22 26.01
C ASP A 795 -13.98 23.56 26.56
N LEU A 796 -14.64 22.65 25.81
CA LEU A 796 -15.82 21.91 26.29
C LEU A 796 -15.61 20.39 26.40
N GLY A 797 -14.48 19.84 25.96
CA GLY A 797 -14.28 18.39 25.90
C GLY A 797 -15.11 17.67 24.82
N LEU A 798 -15.60 18.39 23.80
CA LEU A 798 -16.57 17.87 22.81
C LEU A 798 -15.92 17.69 21.43
N PRO A 799 -16.02 16.51 20.78
CA PRO A 799 -15.47 16.32 19.43
C PRO A 799 -16.23 17.16 18.40
N LEU A 800 -15.49 17.73 17.44
CA LEU A 800 -16.06 18.38 16.26
C LEU A 800 -16.09 17.44 15.04
N PHE A 801 -15.21 16.45 14.95
CA PHE A 801 -15.30 15.42 13.91
C PHE A 801 -16.44 14.43 14.17
N ASP A 802 -17.27 14.18 13.16
CA ASP A 802 -18.37 13.20 13.20
C ASP A 802 -18.04 11.96 12.34
N PRO A 803 -17.63 10.82 12.94
CA PRO A 803 -17.33 9.59 12.20
C PRO A 803 -18.57 8.95 11.56
N THR A 804 -19.78 9.33 11.99
CA THR A 804 -21.04 8.81 11.44
C THR A 804 -21.25 9.33 10.02
N THR A 805 -21.04 10.64 9.83
CA THR A 805 -21.29 11.34 8.56
C THR A 805 -20.06 11.45 7.67
N GLY A 806 -18.86 11.45 8.27
CA GLY A 806 -17.61 11.82 7.62
C GLY A 806 -17.37 13.35 7.57
N GLY A 807 -18.10 14.12 8.40
CA GLY A 807 -18.05 15.59 8.42
C GLY A 807 -17.36 16.17 9.66
N CYS A 808 -17.27 17.49 9.71
CA CYS A 808 -16.85 18.24 10.90
C CYS A 808 -17.90 19.29 11.25
N PHE A 809 -18.18 19.47 12.54
CA PHE A 809 -19.05 20.50 13.07
C PHE A 809 -18.46 21.91 12.88
N ASP A 810 -19.32 22.90 12.62
CA ASP A 810 -18.93 24.25 12.17
C ASP A 810 -18.24 25.13 13.22
N GLY A 811 -18.25 24.72 14.49
CA GLY A 811 -17.49 25.40 15.54
C GLY A 811 -17.94 25.06 16.95
N LEU A 812 -17.20 25.59 17.91
CA LEU A 812 -17.50 25.48 19.34
C LEU A 812 -18.16 26.77 19.82
N GLN A 813 -19.35 26.66 20.42
CA GLN A 813 -20.08 27.75 21.08
C GLN A 813 -19.89 27.64 22.61
N PRO A 814 -20.32 28.61 23.44
CA PRO A 814 -20.01 28.61 24.88
C PRO A 814 -20.54 27.42 25.71
N ASP A 815 -21.51 26.67 25.19
CA ASP A 815 -22.23 25.60 25.88
C ASP A 815 -22.41 24.31 25.04
N ARG A 816 -21.98 24.30 23.77
CA ARG A 816 -22.27 23.24 22.78
C ARG A 816 -21.40 23.35 21.53
N VAL A 817 -21.32 22.29 20.73
CA VAL A 817 -20.88 22.39 19.32
C VAL A 817 -22.01 22.91 18.42
N ASN A 818 -21.67 23.70 17.40
CA ASN A 818 -22.59 24.03 16.31
C ASN A 818 -22.86 22.77 15.49
N GLN A 819 -24.11 22.32 15.46
CA GLN A 819 -24.49 21.02 14.89
C GLN A 819 -24.42 20.96 13.34
N ASN A 820 -24.26 22.09 12.66
CA ASN A 820 -24.06 22.14 11.21
C ASN A 820 -22.67 21.64 10.80
N GLN A 821 -22.58 21.04 9.60
CA GLN A 821 -21.35 20.49 9.03
C GLN A 821 -21.13 21.07 7.61
N GLY A 822 -20.72 22.33 7.52
CA GLY A 822 -20.45 23.03 6.27
C GLY A 822 -19.14 22.63 5.57
N ALA A 823 -18.80 23.35 4.51
CA ALA A 823 -17.59 23.13 3.72
C ALA A 823 -16.33 23.57 4.47
N GLU A 824 -16.32 24.77 5.09
CA GLU A 824 -15.12 25.29 5.78
C GLU A 824 -14.60 24.29 6.81
N SER A 825 -15.50 23.82 7.67
CA SER A 825 -15.23 22.93 8.80
C SER A 825 -14.75 21.56 8.35
N THR A 826 -15.50 20.94 7.43
CA THR A 826 -15.18 19.64 6.83
C THR A 826 -13.83 19.66 6.12
N LEU A 827 -13.53 20.74 5.37
CA LEU A 827 -12.26 20.91 4.67
C LEU A 827 -11.12 21.27 5.63
N ALA A 828 -11.36 22.05 6.68
CA ALA A 828 -10.35 22.34 7.69
C ALA A 828 -9.89 21.07 8.44
N PHE A 829 -10.83 20.20 8.83
CA PHE A 829 -10.51 18.89 9.39
C PHE A 829 -9.73 18.02 8.39
N LEU A 830 -10.26 17.87 7.16
CA LEU A 830 -9.68 17.00 6.13
C LEU A 830 -8.27 17.45 5.72
N LEU A 831 -8.05 18.75 5.52
CA LEU A 831 -6.72 19.31 5.21
C LEU A 831 -5.74 19.06 6.36
N SER A 832 -6.14 19.33 7.61
CA SER A 832 -5.30 19.07 8.79
C SER A 832 -4.89 17.59 8.90
N LEU A 833 -5.84 16.68 8.65
CA LEU A 833 -5.61 15.24 8.64
C LEU A 833 -4.66 14.81 7.50
N LEU A 834 -4.79 15.40 6.31
CA LEU A 834 -3.92 15.11 5.16
C LEU A 834 -2.50 15.67 5.36
N GLU A 835 -2.36 16.88 5.92
CA GLU A 835 -1.07 17.49 6.23
C GLU A 835 -0.32 16.66 7.31
N LEU A 836 -0.99 16.28 8.40
CA LEU A 836 -0.39 15.46 9.47
C LEU A 836 -0.08 14.04 9.04
N ARG A 837 -0.91 13.42 8.17
CA ARG A 837 -0.57 12.14 7.55
C ARG A 837 0.69 12.27 6.70
N ARG A 838 0.78 13.29 5.84
CA ARG A 838 1.96 13.54 4.99
C ARG A 838 3.23 13.83 5.81
N SER A 839 3.14 14.53 6.94
CA SER A 839 4.30 14.77 7.82
C SER A 839 4.68 13.57 8.70
N SER A 840 3.79 12.58 8.83
CA SER A 840 4.05 11.32 9.54
C SER A 840 4.67 10.25 8.64
N LEU A 841 4.73 10.49 7.32
CA LEU A 841 5.51 9.69 6.38
C LEU A 841 6.97 10.15 6.38
N PRO A 842 7.96 9.24 6.24
CA PRO A 842 9.36 9.63 6.08
C PRO A 842 9.55 10.52 4.83
N PRO A 843 10.53 11.45 4.81
CA PRO A 843 10.67 12.46 3.76
C PRO A 843 10.80 11.96 2.31
N THR A 844 11.12 10.67 2.12
CA THR A 844 11.18 10.00 0.80
C THR A 844 9.81 9.71 0.18
N LEU A 845 8.73 9.72 0.97
CA LEU A 845 7.35 9.49 0.50
C LEU A 845 6.58 10.78 0.24
N ALA A 846 7.11 11.94 0.61
CA ALA A 846 6.66 13.21 0.05
C ALA A 846 7.14 13.32 -1.41
N ALA A 847 6.32 13.91 -2.29
CA ALA A 847 6.67 14.10 -3.70
C ALA A 847 8.05 14.79 -3.85
N PRO A 848 8.91 14.31 -4.77
CA PRO A 848 10.35 14.29 -4.48
C PRO A 848 11.04 15.63 -4.68
N ASN A 849 11.71 16.10 -3.62
CA ASN A 849 12.56 17.29 -3.63
C ASN A 849 13.91 17.01 -4.34
N ARG A 850 13.89 16.87 -5.68
CA ARG A 850 15.07 16.54 -6.51
C ARG A 850 15.85 17.80 -6.91
N LEU A 851 16.71 18.29 -6.02
CA LEU A 851 17.77 19.25 -6.36
C LEU A 851 19.15 18.81 -5.81
N THR A 852 19.63 17.68 -6.30
CA THR A 852 21.07 17.32 -6.26
C THR A 852 21.50 16.77 -7.62
N GLN A 853 22.30 17.58 -8.32
CA GLN A 853 23.24 17.19 -9.39
C GLN A 853 22.76 16.14 -10.41
N LEU A 854 22.17 16.63 -11.49
CA LEU A 854 22.49 16.08 -12.81
C LEU A 854 23.82 16.70 -13.25
N ASP A 855 24.79 15.87 -13.61
CA ASP A 855 26.07 16.35 -14.15
C ASP A 855 25.87 17.09 -15.48
N ALA A 856 26.67 18.13 -15.68
CA ALA A 856 26.61 18.97 -16.86
C ALA A 856 27.52 18.39 -17.96
N ASP A 857 26.92 17.84 -19.01
CA ASP A 857 27.60 17.61 -20.29
C ASP A 857 26.69 18.08 -21.46
N PRO A 858 26.94 19.27 -22.04
CA PRO A 858 26.10 19.84 -23.07
C PRO A 858 26.45 19.23 -24.44
N ALA A 859 25.64 18.28 -24.90
CA ALA A 859 25.69 17.81 -26.29
C ALA A 859 25.59 19.02 -27.25
N PRO A 860 26.56 19.21 -28.18
CA PRO A 860 26.63 20.42 -28.98
C PRO A 860 25.46 20.53 -29.97
N PRO A 861 24.98 21.76 -30.26
CA PRO A 861 23.93 21.95 -31.25
C PRO A 861 24.40 21.51 -32.63
N ALA A 862 23.56 20.74 -33.34
CA ALA A 862 23.82 20.39 -34.73
C ALA A 862 23.71 21.65 -35.60
N VAL A 863 24.87 22.15 -36.06
CA VAL A 863 24.95 23.26 -37.00
C VAL A 863 24.34 22.82 -38.34
N ILE A 864 23.25 23.49 -38.73
CA ILE A 864 22.89 23.67 -40.13
C ILE A 864 23.60 24.95 -40.59
N ALA A 865 24.22 24.92 -41.76
CA ALA A 865 24.99 26.02 -42.34
C ALA A 865 24.17 27.32 -42.50
N ASP A 866 24.75 28.51 -42.41
CA ASP A 866 26.17 28.90 -42.18
C ASP A 866 26.32 29.83 -40.95
#